data_AF-A0A7X5TT55-F1
#
_entry.id   AF-A0A7X5TT55-F1
#
_cell.length_a   1.000
_cell.length_b   1.000
_cell.length_c   1.000
_cell.angle_alpha   90.00
_cell.angle_beta   90.00
_cell.angle_gamma   90.00
#
_symmetry.space_group_name_H-M   'P 1'
#
loop_
_entity.id
_entity.type
_entity.pdbx_description
1 polymer ?
#
loop_
_entity_poly.entity_id
_entity_poly.type
_entity_poly.pdbx_seq_one_letter_code
_entity_poly.pdbx_strand_id
1 'polypeptide(L)'
;MLSTLPAAVVLLVLFVIAGFEGVGLPLPGETILMHALLTVQDVPPLVLLTVAVAGAVGGEFVGYWIGRRWGTRLLRSLEVRFPERIVTIELARTFTASFGIPVVVVSHFVAVLSAACSPLAGALGMRLKHFVFASIGGSVLWSAVLFVVTQTGDQHVAETFRQIAWAALLVFLVFLVLWAGRAAHSIAVLIRRTPFTLSFVVVFLTIGTLTDALWRPAARIATLEPFFYGLPAFEEGRWWTIATGTFLAMTPWEYVLLVVGAAIAGSLFEARYGWAKTAALFGAGQVVAVLVSAFALWVLAPTGWDWAVRLSTQLDVGPSGGVFALITGLFLVARPPWRLRLILLVWAVVGLQLMYVGSLADLEHFVAVAAVSVLYAVTQRGRQRTHIGIREQRLIAFTGLVALGAIQLLSALFVLDGPLGRSEPGVEGWVGVVLDLLVIVVIARGIRRGRRWAWWVTIVLGILNLLELVVLVIGVAVLGDLGDEYTISFAGSLLWVFLFVFLLWSRRSFQVRSRRRSRQHTGGAELDAASITDLITAQGGGTLSWMATWKSNQYLATNDGQGFIAYQEHSGVALALGDPIVPDGGMGTAVAEYIRFTDRAGLTPALFSVGKATVDAAPTDWSCIQVAEDTIIDLPELEMKGKSWQPIRSSLNRAEREGISFRMSNLNEESWAVLAQVRAISEGWVGDKALPEMGFTLGGVDEALDPNVRVGIAIDEDGSLHGVTSWLPVYGRGGVVRGWTLDLMRRREGGFKPVMEFLLISSALTFKDEGAEFASLSGSPLAHSGTGNVGKFEGLLDAMSGMLEPFYGFQSLHTFKAKFAPRYEPMYLLYRDEADLPRISIGLIRAFVPSASTAELVRLGLSSGRSDRG
;
A
#
# COMPACT_ATOMS: atom_id res chain seq x y z
N MET A 1 -7.32 22.59 -34.87
CA MET A 1 -7.33 23.37 -33.60
C MET A 1 -5.98 24.01 -33.29
N LEU A 2 -4.82 23.40 -33.60
CA LEU A 2 -3.50 24.05 -33.44
C LEU A 2 -3.26 25.20 -34.44
N SER A 3 -3.81 25.09 -35.65
CA SER A 3 -3.73 26.13 -36.70
C SER A 3 -4.44 27.45 -36.36
N THR A 4 -5.32 27.46 -35.34
CA THR A 4 -6.07 28.65 -34.91
C THR A 4 -5.45 29.34 -33.69
N LEU A 5 -4.36 28.79 -33.13
CA LEU A 5 -3.69 29.31 -31.94
C LEU A 5 -2.48 30.17 -32.34
N PRO A 6 -2.12 31.20 -31.54
CA PRO A 6 -0.90 31.97 -31.77
C PRO A 6 0.35 31.06 -31.70
N ALA A 7 1.34 31.32 -32.57
CA ALA A 7 2.59 30.55 -32.64
C ALA A 7 3.28 30.35 -31.28
N ALA A 8 3.28 31.38 -30.42
CA ALA A 8 3.84 31.30 -29.07
C ALA A 8 3.11 30.28 -28.16
N VAL A 9 1.78 30.16 -28.31
CA VAL A 9 0.97 29.20 -27.55
C VAL A 9 1.23 27.78 -28.05
N VAL A 10 1.38 27.59 -29.37
CA VAL A 10 1.73 26.28 -29.93
C VAL A 10 3.10 25.82 -29.43
N LEU A 11 4.10 26.70 -29.44
CA LEU A 11 5.44 26.39 -28.94
C LEU A 11 5.43 26.05 -27.44
N LEU A 12 4.65 26.78 -26.64
CA LEU A 12 4.50 26.50 -25.21
C LEU A 12 3.83 25.15 -24.96
N VAL A 13 2.74 24.85 -25.67
CA VAL A 13 2.01 23.57 -25.56
C VAL A 13 2.91 22.41 -25.94
N LEU A 14 3.66 22.54 -27.04
CA LEU A 14 4.62 21.54 -27.51
C LEU A 14 5.72 21.28 -26.47
N PHE A 15 6.31 22.35 -25.92
CA PHE A 15 7.34 22.26 -24.87
C PHE A 15 6.82 21.55 -23.61
N VAL A 16 5.63 21.95 -23.14
CA VAL A 16 5.05 21.44 -21.89
C VAL A 16 4.65 19.98 -22.03
N ILE A 17 4.03 19.60 -23.14
CA ILE A 17 3.57 18.21 -23.34
C ILE A 17 4.76 17.28 -23.55
N ALA A 18 5.73 17.66 -24.38
CA ALA A 18 6.98 16.91 -24.53
C ALA A 18 7.73 16.78 -23.19
N GLY A 19 7.71 17.84 -22.36
CA GLY A 19 8.30 17.79 -21.02
C GLY A 19 7.58 16.86 -20.07
N PHE A 20 6.25 16.87 -20.02
CA PHE A 20 5.51 15.93 -19.18
C PHE A 20 5.66 14.47 -19.64
N GLU A 21 5.74 14.26 -20.95
CA GLU A 21 6.07 12.96 -21.53
C GLU A 21 7.45 12.48 -21.09
N GLY A 22 8.47 13.33 -21.19
CA GLY A 22 9.83 13.05 -20.72
C GLY A 22 9.95 12.76 -19.22
N VAL A 23 9.04 13.29 -18.39
CA VAL A 23 8.95 12.95 -16.95
C VAL A 23 8.45 11.52 -16.73
N GLY A 24 7.75 10.94 -17.70
CA GLY A 24 7.20 9.58 -17.67
C GLY A 24 5.67 9.50 -17.70
N LEU A 25 4.98 10.58 -18.08
CA LEU A 25 3.52 10.56 -18.27
C LEU A 25 3.20 10.11 -19.70
N PRO A 26 2.23 9.19 -19.91
CA PRO A 26 1.88 8.71 -21.24
C PRO A 26 1.03 9.76 -21.98
N LEU A 27 1.67 10.83 -22.43
CA LEU A 27 1.05 11.90 -23.20
C LEU A 27 1.42 11.78 -24.69
N PRO A 28 0.56 12.22 -25.61
CA PRO A 28 0.78 12.06 -27.06
C PRO A 28 1.65 13.20 -27.63
N GLY A 29 2.84 13.46 -27.08
CA GLY A 29 3.68 14.58 -27.51
C GLY A 29 4.21 14.43 -28.94
N GLU A 30 4.49 13.21 -29.38
CA GLU A 30 4.87 12.89 -30.77
C GLU A 30 3.78 13.28 -31.77
N THR A 31 2.52 12.94 -31.45
CA THR A 31 1.36 13.27 -32.28
C THR A 31 1.17 14.78 -32.39
N ILE A 32 1.42 15.51 -31.31
CA ILE A 32 1.32 16.98 -31.27
C ILE A 32 2.45 17.63 -32.07
N LEU A 33 3.68 17.12 -31.98
CA LEU A 33 4.80 17.57 -32.81
C LEU A 33 4.50 17.36 -34.31
N MET A 34 4.02 16.17 -34.68
CA MET A 34 3.66 15.88 -36.06
C MET A 34 2.52 16.79 -36.55
N HIS A 35 1.50 17.00 -35.73
CA HIS A 35 0.39 17.88 -36.09
C HIS A 35 0.84 19.35 -36.21
N ALA A 36 1.73 19.82 -35.33
CA ALA A 36 2.30 21.17 -35.40
C ALA A 36 3.16 21.35 -36.68
N LEU A 37 3.96 20.35 -37.04
CA LEU A 37 4.76 20.36 -38.27
C LEU A 37 3.92 20.42 -39.55
N LEU A 38 2.70 19.88 -39.53
CA LEU A 38 1.79 19.86 -40.67
C LEU A 38 0.86 21.09 -40.73
N THR A 39 0.50 21.67 -39.58
CA THR A 39 -0.58 22.68 -39.50
C THR A 39 -0.09 24.10 -39.22
N VAL A 40 1.12 24.28 -38.70
CA VAL A 40 1.66 25.59 -38.35
C VAL A 40 2.74 25.99 -39.34
N GLN A 41 2.35 26.79 -40.34
CA GLN A 41 3.27 27.23 -41.40
C GLN A 41 4.06 28.49 -41.03
N ASP A 42 3.61 29.27 -40.06
CA ASP A 42 4.24 30.53 -39.64
C ASP A 42 5.49 30.35 -38.76
N VAL A 43 5.82 29.11 -38.38
CA VAL A 43 6.98 28.78 -37.53
C VAL A 43 7.91 27.84 -38.29
N PRO A 44 9.23 28.15 -38.36
CA PRO A 44 10.18 27.26 -39.01
C PRO A 44 10.17 25.86 -38.35
N PRO A 45 10.16 24.76 -39.12
CA PRO A 45 10.16 23.41 -38.56
C PRO A 45 11.31 23.13 -37.60
N LEU A 46 12.48 23.72 -37.85
CA LEU A 46 13.64 23.63 -36.96
C LEU A 46 13.34 24.21 -35.57
N VAL A 47 12.54 25.28 -35.47
CA VAL A 47 12.12 25.87 -34.20
C VAL A 47 11.18 24.93 -33.45
N LEU A 48 10.21 24.32 -34.14
CA LEU A 48 9.32 23.31 -33.53
C LEU A 48 10.11 22.11 -32.99
N LEU A 49 11.07 21.60 -33.76
CA LEU A 49 11.93 20.48 -33.36
C LEU A 49 12.80 20.82 -32.15
N THR A 50 13.46 21.98 -32.17
CA THR A 50 14.31 22.40 -31.04
C THR A 50 13.50 22.59 -29.76
N VAL A 51 12.27 23.12 -29.85
CA VAL A 51 11.38 23.32 -28.70
C VAL A 51 10.85 21.98 -28.17
N ALA A 52 10.49 21.03 -29.03
CA ALA A 52 10.10 19.69 -28.62
C ALA A 52 11.25 18.94 -27.93
N VAL A 53 12.45 18.96 -28.51
CA VAL A 53 13.65 18.35 -27.92
C VAL A 53 13.98 19.00 -26.57
N ALA A 54 13.93 20.34 -26.47
CA ALA A 54 14.19 21.04 -25.22
C ALA A 54 13.17 20.69 -24.12
N GLY A 55 11.89 20.54 -24.50
CA GLY A 55 10.83 20.07 -23.62
C GLY A 55 11.11 18.65 -23.12
N ALA A 56 11.28 17.70 -24.04
CA ALA A 56 11.54 16.29 -23.75
C ALA A 56 12.76 16.11 -22.83
N VAL A 57 13.92 16.66 -23.20
CA VAL A 57 15.15 16.57 -22.40
C VAL A 57 14.98 17.21 -21.02
N GLY A 58 14.27 18.34 -20.93
CA GLY A 58 13.95 18.99 -19.65
C GLY A 58 13.09 18.10 -18.76
N GLY A 59 12.08 17.44 -19.34
CA GLY A 59 11.24 16.46 -18.67
C GLY A 59 12.00 15.23 -18.19
N GLU A 60 12.83 14.66 -19.05
CA GLU A 60 13.67 13.50 -18.77
C GLU A 60 14.68 13.77 -17.65
N PHE A 61 15.23 14.98 -17.60
CA PHE A 61 16.06 15.42 -16.49
C PHE A 61 15.30 15.43 -15.16
N VAL A 62 14.06 15.94 -15.16
CA VAL A 62 13.19 15.93 -13.98
C VAL A 62 12.84 14.49 -13.58
N GLY A 63 12.47 13.63 -14.54
CA GLY A 63 12.22 12.20 -14.33
C GLY A 63 13.44 11.48 -13.72
N TYR A 64 14.63 11.71 -14.27
CA TYR A 64 15.90 11.21 -13.74
C TYR A 64 16.14 11.67 -12.30
N TRP A 65 15.86 12.93 -11.98
CA TRP A 65 16.06 13.44 -10.63
C TRP A 65 15.05 12.87 -9.63
N ILE A 66 13.79 12.70 -10.04
CA ILE A 66 12.77 11.98 -9.27
C ILE A 66 13.22 10.54 -9.00
N GLY A 67 13.70 9.84 -10.03
CA GLY A 67 14.29 8.52 -9.93
C GLY A 67 15.48 8.47 -8.97
N ARG A 68 16.41 9.42 -9.07
CA ARG A 68 17.61 9.48 -8.21
C ARG A 68 17.29 9.77 -6.74
N ARG A 69 16.20 10.50 -6.47
CA ARG A 69 15.80 10.90 -5.12
C ARG A 69 14.83 9.92 -4.44
N TRP A 70 13.96 9.28 -5.22
CA TRP A 70 12.88 8.42 -4.71
C TRP A 70 12.96 6.97 -5.21
N GLY A 71 13.70 6.72 -6.29
CA GLY A 71 13.75 5.43 -6.96
C GLY A 71 14.48 4.33 -6.18
N THR A 72 15.47 4.65 -5.36
CA THR A 72 16.09 3.64 -4.46
C THR A 72 15.13 3.14 -3.38
N ARG A 73 14.22 4.00 -2.91
CA ARG A 73 13.13 3.63 -1.99
C ARG A 73 12.05 2.82 -2.71
N LEU A 74 11.72 3.18 -3.96
CA LEU A 74 10.76 2.44 -4.78
C LEU A 74 11.28 1.07 -5.18
N LEU A 75 12.55 0.97 -5.60
CA LEU A 75 13.23 -0.28 -5.95
C LEU A 75 13.38 -1.18 -4.72
N ARG A 76 13.82 -0.67 -3.55
CA ARG A 76 13.80 -1.44 -2.29
C ARG A 76 12.38 -1.89 -1.91
N SER A 77 11.38 -1.04 -2.11
CA SER A 77 9.98 -1.41 -1.85
C SER A 77 9.48 -2.51 -2.80
N LEU A 78 9.94 -2.53 -4.06
CA LEU A 78 9.65 -3.59 -5.03
C LEU A 78 10.44 -4.89 -4.74
N GLU A 79 11.69 -4.77 -4.31
CA GLU A 79 12.58 -5.85 -3.86
C GLU A 79 12.00 -6.61 -2.66
N VAL A 80 11.43 -5.86 -1.71
CA VAL A 80 10.71 -6.37 -0.54
C VAL A 80 9.34 -6.96 -0.89
N ARG A 81 8.62 -6.35 -1.83
CA ARG A 81 7.24 -6.74 -2.17
C ARG A 81 7.17 -7.93 -3.13
N PHE A 82 8.26 -8.20 -3.85
CA PHE A 82 8.43 -9.35 -4.72
C PHE A 82 9.86 -9.92 -4.55
N PRO A 83 10.11 -10.74 -3.51
CA PRO A 83 11.43 -11.31 -3.25
C PRO A 83 12.01 -12.11 -4.44
N GLU A 84 11.12 -12.65 -5.28
CA GLU A 84 11.52 -13.41 -6.49
C GLU A 84 12.03 -12.51 -7.63
N ARG A 85 11.95 -11.18 -7.50
CA ARG A 85 12.44 -10.18 -8.47
C ARG A 85 13.77 -9.53 -8.08
N ILE A 86 14.43 -10.00 -7.01
CA ILE A 86 15.79 -9.56 -6.62
C ILE A 86 16.74 -9.70 -7.81
N VAL A 87 16.64 -10.82 -8.54
CA VAL A 87 17.38 -11.05 -9.79
C VAL A 87 17.17 -9.91 -10.79
N THR A 88 15.95 -9.38 -10.96
CA THR A 88 15.63 -8.34 -11.94
C THR A 88 16.19 -6.97 -11.55
N ILE A 89 16.24 -6.64 -10.26
CA ILE A 89 16.78 -5.36 -9.75
C ILE A 89 18.31 -5.37 -9.77
N GLU A 90 18.91 -6.51 -9.42
CA GLU A 90 20.36 -6.73 -9.47
C GLU A 90 20.85 -6.81 -10.93
N LEU A 91 20.06 -7.41 -11.82
CA LEU A 91 20.25 -7.36 -13.28
C LEU A 91 20.17 -5.92 -13.79
N ALA A 92 19.17 -5.12 -13.37
CA ALA A 92 19.03 -3.72 -13.76
C ALA A 92 20.20 -2.83 -13.27
N ARG A 93 20.72 -3.06 -12.06
CA ARG A 93 21.92 -2.38 -11.54
C ARG A 93 23.18 -2.75 -12.33
N THR A 94 23.35 -4.03 -12.64
CA THR A 94 24.51 -4.55 -13.41
C THR A 94 24.45 -4.12 -14.89
N PHE A 95 23.24 -4.03 -15.44
CA PHE A 95 22.96 -3.58 -16.81
C PHE A 95 23.24 -2.08 -17.00
N THR A 96 22.83 -1.23 -16.04
CA THR A 96 23.13 0.22 -16.03
C THR A 96 24.63 0.50 -15.91
N ALA A 97 25.35 -0.34 -15.14
CA ALA A 97 26.80 -0.27 -15.02
C ALA A 97 27.54 -0.66 -16.31
N SER A 98 26.94 -1.51 -17.17
CA SER A 98 27.59 -2.08 -18.36
C SER A 98 27.22 -1.40 -19.69
N PHE A 99 26.01 -0.82 -19.82
CA PHE A 99 25.47 -0.38 -21.12
C PHE A 99 24.69 0.96 -21.11
N GLY A 100 24.92 1.83 -20.11
CA GLY A 100 24.05 2.98 -19.81
C GLY A 100 23.66 3.92 -20.97
N ILE A 101 24.56 4.28 -21.90
CA ILE A 101 24.28 5.27 -22.96
C ILE A 101 23.38 4.71 -24.09
N PRO A 102 23.70 3.58 -24.75
CA PRO A 102 22.89 3.05 -25.85
C PRO A 102 21.44 2.75 -25.46
N VAL A 103 21.20 2.30 -24.23
CA VAL A 103 19.87 1.94 -23.71
C VAL A 103 18.95 3.16 -23.67
N VAL A 104 19.47 4.31 -23.19
CA VAL A 104 18.72 5.56 -23.12
C VAL A 104 18.43 6.10 -24.53
N VAL A 105 19.34 5.92 -25.48
CA VAL A 105 19.09 6.34 -26.87
C VAL A 105 17.98 5.47 -27.50
N VAL A 106 18.05 4.15 -27.33
CA VAL A 106 17.08 3.20 -27.93
C VAL A 106 15.70 3.35 -27.31
N SER A 107 15.59 3.73 -26.02
CA SER A 107 14.28 3.87 -25.36
C SER A 107 13.38 4.92 -26.01
N HIS A 108 13.96 5.94 -26.65
CA HIS A 108 13.21 7.00 -27.33
C HIS A 108 12.39 6.49 -28.54
N PHE A 109 12.74 5.32 -29.07
CA PHE A 109 12.03 4.70 -30.20
C PHE A 109 10.85 3.82 -29.76
N VAL A 110 10.62 3.68 -28.44
CA VAL A 110 9.56 2.84 -27.88
C VAL A 110 8.89 3.60 -26.73
N ALA A 111 7.69 4.13 -26.97
CA ALA A 111 6.97 5.03 -26.06
C ALA A 111 6.96 4.59 -24.58
N VAL A 112 6.68 3.30 -24.32
CA VAL A 112 6.65 2.75 -22.94
C VAL A 112 8.03 2.74 -22.30
N LEU A 113 9.07 2.42 -23.06
CA LEU A 113 10.45 2.45 -22.58
C LEU A 113 10.92 3.88 -22.35
N SER A 114 10.58 4.82 -23.24
CA SER A 114 10.90 6.25 -23.13
C SER A 114 10.40 6.82 -21.81
N ALA A 115 9.13 6.60 -21.48
CA ALA A 115 8.50 7.08 -20.26
C ALA A 115 9.13 6.48 -18.97
N ALA A 116 9.59 5.22 -19.03
CA ALA A 116 10.16 4.54 -17.88
C ALA A 116 11.67 4.78 -17.71
N CYS A 117 12.40 5.05 -18.80
CA CYS A 117 13.86 5.06 -18.83
C CYS A 117 14.45 6.14 -17.93
N SER A 118 13.90 7.35 -17.98
CA SER A 118 14.41 8.51 -17.24
C SER A 118 14.35 8.32 -15.72
N PRO A 119 13.19 7.98 -15.11
CA PRO A 119 13.13 7.60 -13.69
C PRO A 119 14.01 6.39 -13.33
N LEU A 120 14.09 5.36 -14.17
CA LEU A 120 14.90 4.17 -13.91
C LEU A 120 16.40 4.46 -13.91
N ALA A 121 16.89 5.23 -14.89
CA ALA A 121 18.30 5.64 -14.98
C ALA A 121 18.74 6.43 -13.74
N GLY A 122 17.84 7.26 -13.20
CA GLY A 122 18.04 7.95 -11.93
C GLY A 122 18.08 7.00 -10.74
N ALA A 123 17.10 6.10 -10.66
CA ALA A 123 16.98 5.11 -9.58
C ALA A 123 18.17 4.15 -9.49
N LEU A 124 18.75 3.80 -10.64
CA LEU A 124 19.88 2.89 -10.80
C LEU A 124 21.25 3.60 -10.70
N GLY A 125 21.26 4.93 -10.50
CA GLY A 125 22.48 5.68 -10.21
C GLY A 125 23.37 5.98 -11.41
N MET A 126 22.83 5.97 -12.64
CA MET A 126 23.57 6.33 -13.86
C MET A 126 24.21 7.73 -13.71
N ARG A 127 25.42 7.96 -14.24
CA ARG A 127 26.08 9.28 -14.15
C ARG A 127 25.31 10.31 -14.99
N LEU A 128 24.94 11.45 -14.39
CA LEU A 128 24.10 12.48 -15.02
C LEU A 128 24.62 12.94 -16.40
N LYS A 129 25.93 13.10 -16.56
CA LYS A 129 26.53 13.50 -17.86
C LYS A 129 26.27 12.49 -18.98
N HIS A 130 26.27 11.19 -18.66
CA HIS A 130 26.05 10.13 -19.64
C HIS A 130 24.56 10.05 -20.00
N PHE A 131 23.68 10.25 -19.01
CA PHE A 131 22.24 10.27 -19.21
C PHE A 131 21.82 11.46 -20.09
N VAL A 132 22.24 12.68 -19.74
CA VAL A 132 21.92 13.89 -20.52
C VAL A 132 22.45 13.79 -21.95
N PHE A 133 23.67 13.29 -22.14
CA PHE A 133 24.22 13.10 -23.48
C PHE A 133 23.40 12.10 -24.31
N ALA A 134 23.02 10.97 -23.72
CA ALA A 134 22.21 9.95 -24.38
C ALA A 134 20.77 10.42 -24.66
N SER A 135 20.17 11.15 -23.72
CA SER A 135 18.84 11.76 -23.80
C SER A 135 18.77 12.79 -24.93
N ILE A 136 19.71 13.73 -24.98
CA ILE A 136 19.79 14.70 -26.08
C ILE A 136 19.96 13.99 -27.42
N GLY A 137 20.88 13.00 -27.50
CA GLY A 137 21.10 12.23 -28.71
C GLY A 137 19.86 11.47 -29.19
N GLY A 138 19.15 10.80 -28.28
CA GLY A 138 17.92 10.06 -28.56
C GLY A 138 16.77 10.97 -28.98
N SER A 139 16.52 12.05 -28.23
CA SER A 139 15.47 13.03 -28.51
C SER A 139 15.68 13.75 -29.85
N VAL A 140 16.92 14.15 -30.17
CA VAL A 140 17.24 14.77 -31.47
C VAL A 140 17.05 13.79 -32.61
N LEU A 141 17.55 12.56 -32.46
CA LEU A 141 17.44 11.54 -33.50
C LEU A 141 15.97 11.18 -33.78
N TRP A 142 15.17 11.01 -32.73
CA TRP A 142 13.75 10.70 -32.84
C TRP A 142 12.94 11.86 -33.44
N SER A 143 13.19 13.08 -33.00
CA SER A 143 12.53 14.27 -33.55
C SER A 143 12.87 14.47 -35.04
N ALA A 144 14.11 14.19 -35.44
CA ALA A 144 14.52 14.20 -36.85
C ALA A 144 13.81 13.12 -37.67
N VAL A 145 13.58 11.93 -37.11
CA VAL A 145 12.78 10.87 -37.75
C VAL A 145 11.34 11.32 -37.95
N LEU A 146 10.69 11.86 -36.92
CA LEU A 146 9.32 12.37 -37.02
C LEU A 146 9.21 13.50 -38.05
N PHE A 147 10.22 14.36 -38.16
CA PHE A 147 10.30 15.38 -39.21
C PHE A 147 10.35 14.78 -40.62
N VAL A 148 11.22 13.79 -40.87
CA VAL A 148 11.32 13.15 -42.18
C VAL A 148 10.03 12.42 -42.56
N VAL A 149 9.40 11.74 -41.60
CA VAL A 149 8.12 11.03 -41.81
C VAL A 149 6.99 12.01 -42.14
N THR A 150 6.92 13.14 -41.43
CA THR A 150 5.87 14.14 -41.67
C THR A 150 6.04 14.90 -42.98
N GLN A 151 7.28 15.20 -43.39
CA GLN A 151 7.55 15.95 -44.63
C GLN A 151 7.43 15.11 -45.90
N THR A 152 7.76 13.82 -45.82
CA THR A 152 7.69 12.94 -47.00
C THR A 152 6.27 12.44 -47.28
N GLY A 153 5.40 12.37 -46.26
CA GLY A 153 4.02 11.88 -46.39
C GLY A 153 3.91 10.43 -46.88
N ASP A 154 5.04 9.74 -47.02
CA ASP A 154 5.13 8.43 -47.63
C ASP A 154 4.88 7.36 -46.58
N GLN A 155 3.73 6.68 -46.70
CA GLN A 155 3.36 5.57 -45.81
C GLN A 155 4.40 4.45 -45.82
N HIS A 156 5.19 4.32 -46.90
CA HIS A 156 6.28 3.35 -46.98
C HIS A 156 7.45 3.69 -46.05
N VAL A 157 7.74 4.97 -45.85
CA VAL A 157 8.80 5.45 -44.95
C VAL A 157 8.38 5.28 -43.49
N ALA A 158 7.13 5.59 -43.15
CA ALA A 158 6.57 5.34 -41.82
C ALA A 158 6.58 3.84 -41.46
N GLU A 159 6.22 2.98 -42.42
CA GLU A 159 6.24 1.53 -42.26
C GLU A 159 7.66 0.98 -42.07
N THR A 160 8.61 1.48 -42.86
CA THR A 160 10.03 1.09 -42.78
C THR A 160 10.66 1.51 -41.46
N PHE A 161 10.36 2.72 -40.97
CA PHE A 161 10.84 3.18 -39.66
C PHE A 161 10.23 2.37 -38.51
N ARG A 162 8.93 2.04 -38.61
CA ARG A 162 8.27 1.14 -37.65
C ARG A 162 8.94 -0.23 -37.63
N GLN A 163 9.25 -0.81 -38.79
CA GLN A 163 9.98 -2.07 -38.90
C GLN A 163 11.40 -1.99 -38.33
N ILE A 164 12.12 -0.89 -38.52
CA ILE A 164 13.45 -0.65 -37.94
C ILE A 164 13.39 -0.51 -36.41
N ALA A 165 12.39 0.19 -35.87
CA ALA A 165 12.17 0.32 -34.43
C ALA A 165 11.83 -1.04 -33.78
N TRP A 166 10.99 -1.85 -34.45
CA TRP A 166 10.69 -3.21 -34.01
C TRP A 166 11.88 -4.16 -34.15
N ALA A 167 12.69 -4.03 -35.20
CA ALA A 167 13.94 -4.78 -35.36
C ALA A 167 14.97 -4.39 -34.29
N ALA A 168 15.08 -3.10 -33.94
CA ALA A 168 15.93 -2.63 -32.86
C ALA A 168 15.46 -3.13 -31.48
N LEU A 169 14.15 -3.16 -31.25
CA LEU A 169 13.56 -3.75 -30.04
C LEU A 169 13.77 -5.27 -29.98
N LEU A 170 13.61 -5.98 -31.10
CA LEU A 170 13.88 -7.41 -31.20
C LEU A 170 15.36 -7.71 -30.95
N VAL A 171 16.28 -6.97 -31.57
CA VAL A 171 17.73 -7.10 -31.34
C VAL A 171 18.07 -6.79 -29.88
N PHE A 172 17.44 -5.77 -29.29
CA PHE A 172 17.59 -5.43 -27.87
C PHE A 172 17.09 -6.56 -26.95
N LEU A 173 15.93 -7.15 -27.24
CA LEU A 173 15.35 -8.27 -26.49
C LEU A 173 16.16 -9.56 -26.67
N VAL A 174 16.60 -9.88 -27.88
CA VAL A 174 17.47 -11.03 -28.19
C VAL A 174 18.82 -10.86 -27.51
N PHE A 175 19.41 -9.66 -27.53
CA PHE A 175 20.64 -9.35 -26.81
C PHE A 175 20.45 -9.43 -25.29
N LEU A 176 19.32 -8.96 -24.74
CA LEU A 176 18.94 -9.10 -23.34
C LEU A 176 18.83 -10.58 -22.93
N VAL A 177 18.25 -11.42 -23.79
CA VAL A 177 18.09 -12.87 -23.60
C VAL A 177 19.42 -13.61 -23.70
N LEU A 178 20.25 -13.31 -24.70
CA LEU A 178 21.58 -13.91 -24.89
C LEU A 178 22.56 -13.48 -23.78
N TRP A 179 22.45 -12.25 -23.29
CA TRP A 179 23.24 -11.73 -22.17
C TRP A 179 22.77 -12.27 -20.82
N ALA A 180 21.45 -12.43 -20.61
CA ALA A 180 20.88 -13.18 -19.49
C ALA A 180 21.32 -14.67 -19.52
N GLY A 181 21.63 -15.21 -20.70
CA GLY A 181 22.25 -16.53 -20.88
C GLY A 181 23.62 -16.70 -20.21
N ARG A 182 24.34 -15.62 -19.88
CA ARG A 182 25.56 -15.68 -19.03
C ARG A 182 25.26 -15.78 -17.53
N ALA A 183 24.00 -15.60 -17.10
CA ALA A 183 23.50 -15.77 -15.73
C ALA A 183 22.69 -17.10 -15.59
N ALA A 184 23.30 -18.22 -15.98
CA ALA A 184 22.66 -19.52 -16.13
C ALA A 184 21.91 -20.06 -14.88
N HIS A 185 22.24 -19.60 -13.67
CA HIS A 185 21.62 -20.06 -12.43
C HIS A 185 20.19 -19.53 -12.26
N SER A 186 19.90 -18.29 -12.66
CA SER A 186 18.59 -17.65 -12.46
C SER A 186 17.55 -18.13 -13.48
N ILE A 187 17.98 -18.44 -14.70
CA ILE A 187 17.13 -19.01 -15.76
C ILE A 187 16.70 -20.43 -15.41
N ALA A 188 17.60 -21.25 -14.86
CA ALA A 188 17.28 -22.62 -14.43
C ALA A 188 16.23 -22.66 -13.30
N VAL A 189 16.26 -21.69 -12.38
CA VAL A 189 15.25 -21.54 -11.31
C VAL A 189 13.90 -21.09 -11.89
N LEU A 190 13.90 -20.14 -12.82
CA LEU A 190 12.67 -19.65 -13.47
C LEU A 190 12.00 -20.74 -14.32
N ILE A 191 12.77 -21.47 -15.12
CA ILE A 191 12.29 -22.61 -15.93
C ILE A 191 11.67 -23.69 -15.04
N ARG A 192 12.33 -24.04 -13.91
CA ARG A 192 11.81 -25.06 -12.99
C ARG A 192 10.54 -24.64 -12.26
N ARG A 193 10.36 -23.34 -12.01
CA ARG A 193 9.21 -22.82 -11.26
C ARG A 193 8.00 -22.48 -12.14
N THR A 194 8.20 -22.21 -13.43
CA THR A 194 7.13 -21.72 -14.32
C THR A 194 7.10 -22.40 -15.70
N PRO A 195 7.14 -23.74 -15.78
CA PRO A 195 7.25 -24.46 -17.06
C PRO A 195 6.07 -24.19 -18.02
N PHE A 196 4.83 -24.08 -17.54
CA PHE A 196 3.68 -23.80 -18.40
C PHE A 196 3.73 -22.40 -18.97
N THR A 197 3.91 -21.38 -18.12
CA THR A 197 3.92 -19.98 -18.55
C THR A 197 5.02 -19.73 -19.58
N LEU A 198 6.22 -20.27 -19.34
CA LEU A 198 7.33 -20.14 -20.27
C LEU A 198 7.04 -20.85 -21.60
N SER A 199 6.53 -22.10 -21.53
CA SER A 199 6.19 -22.86 -22.74
C SER A 199 5.13 -22.15 -23.56
N PHE A 200 4.09 -21.61 -22.90
CA PHE A 200 3.04 -20.84 -23.54
C PHE A 200 3.59 -19.61 -24.27
N VAL A 201 4.41 -18.79 -23.60
CA VAL A 201 5.01 -17.59 -24.22
C VAL A 201 5.88 -17.94 -25.42
N VAL A 202 6.71 -18.98 -25.30
CA VAL A 202 7.57 -19.44 -26.40
C VAL A 202 6.73 -19.92 -27.59
N VAL A 203 5.72 -20.76 -27.35
CA VAL A 203 4.83 -21.26 -28.41
C VAL A 203 4.07 -20.11 -29.06
N PHE A 204 3.51 -19.18 -28.27
CA PHE A 204 2.76 -18.03 -28.75
C PHE A 204 3.58 -17.12 -29.67
N LEU A 205 4.80 -16.77 -29.25
CA LEU A 205 5.71 -15.96 -30.07
C LEU A 205 6.21 -16.72 -31.30
N THR A 206 6.45 -18.02 -31.17
CA THR A 206 6.88 -18.86 -32.30
C THR A 206 5.79 -18.93 -33.36
N ILE A 207 4.54 -19.20 -32.97
CA ILE A 207 3.40 -19.24 -33.90
C ILE A 207 3.18 -17.88 -34.54
N GLY A 208 3.20 -16.78 -33.76
CA GLY A 208 3.09 -15.43 -34.32
C GLY A 208 4.19 -15.08 -35.31
N THR A 209 5.43 -15.54 -35.06
CA THR A 209 6.56 -15.34 -35.99
C THR A 209 6.40 -16.17 -37.27
N LEU A 210 6.03 -17.45 -37.13
CA LEU A 210 5.85 -18.36 -38.27
C LEU A 210 4.68 -17.95 -39.19
N THR A 211 3.68 -17.29 -38.64
CA THR A 211 2.47 -16.85 -39.36
C THR A 211 2.55 -15.42 -39.88
N ASP A 212 3.65 -14.70 -39.65
CA ASP A 212 3.84 -13.26 -39.92
C ASP A 212 2.89 -12.32 -39.13
N ALA A 213 2.01 -12.89 -38.29
CA ALA A 213 1.07 -12.15 -37.44
C ALA A 213 1.76 -11.32 -36.35
N LEU A 214 3.00 -11.67 -35.98
CA LEU A 214 3.80 -10.88 -35.03
C LEU A 214 4.19 -9.51 -35.61
N TRP A 215 4.28 -9.39 -36.94
CA TRP A 215 4.78 -8.19 -37.61
C TRP A 215 3.66 -7.41 -38.30
N ARG A 216 2.60 -8.10 -38.71
CA ARG A 216 1.48 -7.52 -39.45
C ARG A 216 0.15 -7.87 -38.77
N PRO A 217 -0.87 -6.99 -38.84
CA PRO A 217 -2.20 -7.31 -38.33
C PRO A 217 -2.73 -8.61 -38.96
N ALA A 218 -3.17 -9.56 -38.14
CA ALA A 218 -3.62 -10.87 -38.60
C ALA A 218 -4.78 -10.76 -39.59
N ALA A 219 -5.65 -9.76 -39.42
CA ALA A 219 -6.75 -9.44 -40.34
C ALA A 219 -6.29 -9.12 -41.78
N ARG A 220 -5.01 -8.76 -42.00
CA ARG A 220 -4.46 -8.51 -43.35
C ARG A 220 -3.85 -9.75 -43.99
N ILE A 221 -3.80 -10.88 -43.28
CA ILE A 221 -3.19 -12.13 -43.72
C ILE A 221 -4.32 -13.11 -44.04
N ALA A 222 -4.74 -13.16 -45.31
CA ALA A 222 -5.91 -13.94 -45.75
C ALA A 222 -5.82 -15.44 -45.40
N THR A 223 -4.62 -16.00 -45.27
CA THR A 223 -4.42 -17.40 -44.89
C THR A 223 -4.74 -17.70 -43.42
N LEU A 224 -4.87 -16.68 -42.56
CA LEU A 224 -5.11 -16.84 -41.12
C LEU A 224 -6.59 -16.76 -40.73
N GLU A 225 -7.44 -16.18 -41.56
CA GLU A 225 -8.88 -16.04 -41.30
C GLU A 225 -9.58 -17.36 -40.92
N PRO A 226 -9.27 -18.53 -41.52
CA PRO A 226 -9.87 -19.81 -41.12
C PRO A 226 -9.55 -20.27 -39.70
N PHE A 227 -8.56 -19.66 -39.05
CA PHE A 227 -8.15 -19.97 -37.67
C PHE A 227 -8.80 -19.04 -36.63
N PHE A 228 -9.54 -18.02 -37.07
CA PHE A 228 -10.19 -17.07 -36.17
C PHE A 228 -11.44 -17.71 -35.57
N TYR A 229 -11.67 -17.46 -34.28
CA TYR A 229 -12.84 -17.97 -33.57
C TYR A 229 -13.93 -16.89 -33.49
N GLY A 230 -15.17 -17.31 -33.20
CA GLY A 230 -16.32 -16.43 -33.11
C GLY A 230 -17.58 -17.14 -33.55
N LEU A 231 -18.74 -16.49 -33.40
CA LEU A 231 -20.02 -17.08 -33.77
C LEU A 231 -20.06 -17.55 -35.25
N PRO A 232 -19.59 -16.77 -36.25
CA PRO A 232 -19.60 -17.21 -37.64
C PRO A 232 -18.77 -18.48 -37.86
N ALA A 233 -17.61 -18.58 -37.20
CA ALA A 233 -16.75 -19.76 -37.30
C ALA A 233 -17.43 -21.03 -36.75
N PHE A 234 -18.23 -20.90 -35.68
CA PHE A 234 -18.94 -22.03 -35.09
C PHE A 234 -20.17 -22.45 -35.90
N GLU A 235 -20.87 -21.50 -36.51
CA GLU A 235 -21.97 -21.79 -37.46
C GLU A 235 -21.46 -22.58 -38.67
N GLU A 236 -20.23 -22.31 -39.11
CA GLU A 236 -19.54 -23.06 -40.17
C GLU A 236 -18.87 -24.36 -39.69
N GLY A 237 -19.08 -24.76 -38.43
CA GLY A 237 -18.55 -25.99 -37.85
C GLY A 237 -17.08 -25.97 -37.47
N ARG A 238 -16.41 -24.81 -37.49
CA ARG A 238 -14.98 -24.65 -37.19
C ARG A 238 -14.67 -24.56 -35.70
N TRP A 239 -15.09 -25.54 -34.91
CA TRP A 239 -14.88 -25.56 -33.44
C TRP A 239 -13.41 -25.62 -33.01
N TRP A 240 -12.52 -26.11 -33.89
CA TRP A 240 -11.07 -26.17 -33.62
C TRP A 240 -10.42 -24.78 -33.52
N THR A 241 -11.07 -23.73 -34.03
CA THR A 241 -10.57 -22.34 -34.02
C THR A 241 -10.33 -21.82 -32.61
N ILE A 242 -11.06 -22.31 -31.60
CA ILE A 242 -10.83 -21.97 -30.19
C ILE A 242 -9.39 -22.34 -29.79
N ALA A 243 -8.92 -23.52 -30.19
CA ALA A 243 -7.58 -24.00 -29.85
C ALA A 243 -6.49 -23.32 -30.69
N THR A 244 -6.73 -23.15 -32.00
CA THR A 244 -5.72 -22.61 -32.92
C THR A 244 -5.62 -21.08 -32.85
N GLY A 245 -6.75 -20.39 -32.80
CA GLY A 245 -6.84 -18.92 -32.73
C GLY A 245 -6.30 -18.36 -31.42
N THR A 246 -6.30 -19.15 -30.33
CA THR A 246 -5.69 -18.78 -29.03
C THR A 246 -4.19 -18.44 -29.17
N PHE A 247 -3.49 -18.95 -30.18
CA PHE A 247 -2.06 -18.72 -30.35
C PHE A 247 -1.71 -17.59 -31.34
N LEU A 248 -2.70 -16.80 -31.76
CA LEU A 248 -2.55 -15.63 -32.62
C LEU A 248 -2.88 -14.36 -31.84
N ALA A 249 -2.55 -13.18 -32.36
CA ALA A 249 -3.11 -11.92 -31.87
C ALA A 249 -3.55 -11.09 -33.07
N MET A 250 -4.55 -10.24 -32.88
CA MET A 250 -5.17 -9.54 -33.99
C MET A 250 -4.26 -8.43 -34.50
N THR A 251 -3.49 -7.82 -33.60
CA THR A 251 -2.48 -6.82 -33.93
C THR A 251 -1.12 -7.09 -33.27
N PRO A 252 0.00 -6.65 -33.89
CA PRO A 252 1.35 -6.86 -33.34
C PRO A 252 1.58 -6.39 -31.90
N TRP A 253 0.95 -5.28 -31.49
CA TRP A 253 1.15 -4.73 -30.14
C TRP A 253 0.43 -5.54 -29.06
N GLU A 254 -0.65 -6.26 -29.40
CA GLU A 254 -1.35 -7.15 -28.48
C GLU A 254 -0.44 -8.29 -28.01
N TYR A 255 0.47 -8.79 -28.87
CA TYR A 255 1.46 -9.80 -28.47
C TYR A 255 2.26 -9.36 -27.25
N VAL A 256 2.68 -8.09 -27.19
CA VAL A 256 3.44 -7.55 -26.05
C VAL A 256 2.58 -7.57 -24.78
N LEU A 257 1.34 -7.07 -24.85
CA LEU A 257 0.46 -7.01 -23.69
C LEU A 257 0.07 -8.39 -23.18
N LEU A 258 -0.24 -9.32 -24.09
CA LEU A 258 -0.63 -10.69 -23.76
C LEU A 258 0.54 -11.48 -23.19
N VAL A 259 1.75 -11.33 -23.74
CA VAL A 259 2.97 -11.94 -23.17
C VAL A 259 3.26 -11.37 -21.79
N VAL A 260 3.18 -10.05 -21.60
CA VAL A 260 3.41 -9.43 -20.28
C VAL A 260 2.35 -9.87 -19.27
N GLY A 261 1.07 -9.88 -19.67
CA GLY A 261 -0.04 -10.32 -18.84
C GLY A 261 0.09 -11.79 -18.43
N ALA A 262 0.33 -12.68 -19.40
CA ALA A 262 0.56 -14.11 -19.16
C ALA A 262 1.82 -14.35 -18.33
N ALA A 263 2.93 -13.65 -18.63
CA ALA A 263 4.17 -13.78 -17.88
C ALA A 263 4.00 -13.35 -16.42
N ILE A 264 3.29 -12.25 -16.14
CA ILE A 264 3.07 -11.79 -14.76
C ILE A 264 2.06 -12.67 -14.04
N ALA A 265 0.85 -12.81 -14.58
CA ALA A 265 -0.22 -13.53 -13.89
C ALA A 265 0.04 -15.04 -13.84
N GLY A 266 0.49 -15.61 -14.96
CA GLY A 266 0.84 -17.03 -15.09
C GLY A 266 1.99 -17.41 -14.18
N SER A 267 3.12 -16.70 -14.20
CA SER A 267 4.28 -17.06 -13.37
C SER A 267 3.95 -17.03 -11.87
N LEU A 268 3.23 -16.00 -11.41
CA LEU A 268 2.86 -15.85 -10.00
C LEU A 268 1.86 -16.91 -9.55
N PHE A 269 0.88 -17.24 -10.40
CA PHE A 269 -0.10 -18.28 -10.10
C PHE A 269 0.54 -19.67 -10.12
N GLU A 270 1.40 -19.92 -11.10
CA GLU A 270 2.12 -21.18 -11.29
C GLU A 270 3.12 -21.47 -10.17
N ALA A 271 3.87 -20.46 -9.73
CA ALA A 271 4.76 -20.59 -8.58
C ALA A 271 4.02 -20.99 -7.29
N ARG A 272 2.75 -20.60 -7.16
CA ARG A 272 1.94 -20.84 -5.95
C ARG A 272 1.08 -22.10 -6.02
N TYR A 273 0.57 -22.46 -7.19
CA TYR A 273 -0.42 -23.53 -7.37
C TYR A 273 0.05 -24.67 -8.28
N GLY A 274 1.21 -24.52 -8.91
CA GLY A 274 1.77 -25.45 -9.87
C GLY A 274 1.25 -25.25 -11.29
N TRP A 275 2.00 -25.79 -12.24
CA TRP A 275 1.77 -25.64 -13.68
C TRP A 275 0.43 -26.21 -14.14
N ALA A 276 0.02 -27.37 -13.63
CA ALA A 276 -1.21 -28.04 -14.06
C ALA A 276 -2.47 -27.23 -13.75
N LYS A 277 -2.55 -26.63 -12.55
CA LYS A 277 -3.68 -25.77 -12.17
C LYS A 277 -3.69 -24.46 -12.95
N THR A 278 -2.52 -23.94 -13.27
CA THR A 278 -2.36 -22.72 -14.09
C THR A 278 -2.83 -22.98 -15.52
N ALA A 279 -2.39 -24.09 -16.12
CA ALA A 279 -2.81 -24.52 -17.45
C ALA A 279 -4.32 -24.76 -17.52
N ALA A 280 -4.89 -25.44 -16.51
CA ALA A 280 -6.32 -25.70 -16.42
C ALA A 280 -7.13 -24.40 -16.29
N LEU A 281 -6.71 -23.45 -15.44
CA LEU A 281 -7.39 -22.17 -15.26
C LEU A 281 -7.34 -21.32 -16.54
N PHE A 282 -6.17 -21.23 -17.17
CA PHE A 282 -5.97 -20.52 -18.43
C PHE A 282 -6.84 -21.13 -19.55
N GLY A 283 -6.71 -22.44 -19.78
CA GLY A 283 -7.40 -23.12 -20.87
C GLY A 283 -8.92 -23.15 -20.69
N ALA A 284 -9.41 -23.51 -19.50
CA ALA A 284 -10.84 -23.48 -19.21
C ALA A 284 -11.40 -22.05 -19.27
N GLY A 285 -10.65 -21.07 -18.76
CA GLY A 285 -11.00 -19.65 -18.84
C GLY A 285 -11.18 -19.17 -20.28
N GLN A 286 -10.22 -19.50 -21.16
CA GLN A 286 -10.28 -19.17 -22.59
C GLN A 286 -11.47 -19.83 -23.28
N VAL A 287 -11.66 -21.14 -23.08
CA VAL A 287 -12.76 -21.87 -23.70
C VAL A 287 -14.12 -21.34 -23.25
N VAL A 288 -14.30 -21.08 -21.95
CA VAL A 288 -15.54 -20.54 -21.41
C VAL A 288 -15.79 -19.11 -21.92
N ALA A 289 -14.75 -18.26 -21.96
CA ALA A 289 -14.84 -16.90 -22.48
C ALA A 289 -15.41 -16.87 -23.90
N VAL A 290 -14.82 -17.64 -24.82
CA VAL A 290 -15.22 -17.68 -26.24
C VAL A 290 -16.61 -18.30 -26.40
N LEU A 291 -16.86 -19.47 -25.79
CA LEU A 291 -18.12 -20.20 -25.98
C LEU A 291 -19.33 -19.46 -25.40
N VAL A 292 -19.20 -18.90 -24.20
CA VAL A 292 -20.31 -18.18 -23.56
C VAL A 292 -20.56 -16.85 -24.25
N SER A 293 -19.52 -16.18 -24.77
CA SER A 293 -19.68 -14.95 -25.57
C SER A 293 -20.39 -15.24 -26.90
N ALA A 294 -19.97 -16.27 -27.63
CA ALA A 294 -20.63 -16.69 -28.86
C ALA A 294 -22.09 -17.13 -28.62
N PHE A 295 -22.35 -17.87 -27.54
CA PHE A 295 -23.71 -18.23 -27.14
C PHE A 295 -24.56 -17.00 -26.80
N ALA A 296 -24.01 -16.03 -26.06
CA ALA A 296 -24.71 -14.79 -25.76
C ALA A 296 -25.08 -14.02 -27.04
N LEU A 297 -24.15 -13.91 -28.00
CA LEU A 297 -24.42 -13.26 -29.29
C LEU A 297 -25.44 -14.03 -30.13
N TRP A 298 -25.40 -15.37 -30.12
CA TRP A 298 -26.39 -16.20 -30.81
C TRP A 298 -27.82 -15.98 -30.27
N VAL A 299 -27.96 -15.75 -28.96
CA VAL A 299 -29.25 -15.43 -28.32
C VAL A 299 -29.66 -13.98 -28.56
N LEU A 300 -28.72 -13.04 -28.55
CA LEU A 300 -29.01 -11.60 -28.56
C LEU A 300 -29.13 -11.01 -29.96
N ALA A 301 -28.37 -11.48 -30.94
CA ALA A 301 -28.41 -10.94 -32.30
C ALA A 301 -29.82 -11.01 -32.95
N PRO A 302 -30.62 -12.08 -32.76
CA PRO A 302 -31.99 -12.13 -33.28
C PRO A 302 -32.95 -11.07 -32.72
N THR A 303 -32.59 -10.40 -31.62
CA THR A 303 -33.43 -9.34 -31.02
C THR A 303 -33.42 -8.04 -31.82
N GLY A 304 -32.53 -7.90 -32.82
CA GLY A 304 -32.36 -6.67 -33.58
C GLY A 304 -31.52 -5.61 -32.87
N TRP A 305 -30.89 -5.94 -31.74
CA TRP A 305 -29.99 -5.03 -31.05
C TRP A 305 -28.70 -4.81 -31.86
N ASP A 306 -28.51 -3.61 -32.40
CA ASP A 306 -27.42 -3.28 -33.32
C ASP A 306 -26.04 -3.70 -32.83
N TRP A 307 -25.74 -3.51 -31.54
CA TRP A 307 -24.47 -3.94 -30.97
C TRP A 307 -24.27 -5.46 -31.08
N ALA A 308 -25.27 -6.25 -30.67
CA ALA A 308 -25.21 -7.71 -30.73
C ALA A 308 -25.14 -8.21 -32.18
N VAL A 309 -25.89 -7.60 -33.10
CA VAL A 309 -25.85 -7.91 -34.53
C VAL A 309 -24.46 -7.63 -35.11
N ARG A 310 -23.87 -6.46 -34.83
CA ARG A 310 -22.50 -6.13 -35.28
C ARG A 310 -21.48 -7.15 -34.78
N LEU A 311 -21.48 -7.44 -33.48
CA LEU A 311 -20.53 -8.39 -32.88
C LEU A 311 -20.74 -9.83 -33.38
N SER A 312 -21.99 -10.23 -33.67
CA SER A 312 -22.32 -11.58 -34.15
C SER A 312 -21.63 -11.94 -35.48
N THR A 313 -21.27 -10.93 -36.27
CA THR A 313 -20.58 -11.08 -37.56
C THR A 313 -19.06 -10.97 -37.45
N GLN A 314 -18.52 -10.65 -36.27
CA GLN A 314 -17.09 -10.46 -36.06
C GLN A 314 -16.41 -11.77 -35.66
N LEU A 315 -15.12 -11.85 -36.03
CA LEU A 315 -14.21 -12.91 -35.62
C LEU A 315 -13.09 -12.30 -34.76
N ASP A 316 -12.57 -13.09 -33.82
CA ASP A 316 -11.50 -12.68 -32.92
C ASP A 316 -10.41 -13.77 -32.83
N VAL A 317 -9.25 -13.37 -32.31
CA VAL A 317 -8.12 -14.25 -32.04
C VAL A 317 -7.39 -13.86 -30.76
N GLY A 318 -6.81 -14.88 -30.14
CA GLY A 318 -5.80 -14.75 -29.13
C GLY A 318 -6.19 -15.22 -27.73
N PRO A 319 -5.20 -15.24 -26.83
CA PRO A 319 -5.30 -15.88 -25.53
C PRO A 319 -5.93 -15.01 -24.45
N SER A 320 -6.59 -13.92 -24.84
CA SER A 320 -6.91 -12.81 -23.94
C SER A 320 -7.88 -13.24 -22.82
N GLY A 321 -8.92 -14.02 -23.12
CA GLY A 321 -9.82 -14.61 -22.12
C GLY A 321 -9.10 -15.48 -21.09
N GLY A 322 -8.16 -16.32 -21.52
CA GLY A 322 -7.32 -17.14 -20.65
C GLY A 322 -6.38 -16.31 -19.76
N VAL A 323 -5.80 -15.23 -20.29
CA VAL A 323 -4.98 -14.29 -19.52
C VAL A 323 -5.83 -13.60 -18.44
N PHE A 324 -7.03 -13.11 -18.78
CA PHE A 324 -7.94 -12.50 -17.80
C PHE A 324 -8.43 -13.50 -16.75
N ALA A 325 -8.62 -14.77 -17.11
CA ALA A 325 -8.91 -15.83 -16.15
C ALA A 325 -7.76 -16.04 -15.14
N LEU A 326 -6.50 -16.05 -15.61
CA LEU A 326 -5.32 -16.11 -14.75
C LEU A 326 -5.21 -14.89 -13.83
N ILE A 327 -5.43 -13.69 -14.35
CA ILE A 327 -5.42 -12.43 -13.57
C ILE A 327 -6.47 -12.50 -12.46
N THR A 328 -7.71 -12.86 -12.79
CA THR A 328 -8.79 -12.97 -11.79
C THR A 328 -8.50 -14.06 -10.76
N GLY A 329 -8.01 -15.23 -11.19
CA GLY A 329 -7.61 -16.30 -10.27
C GLY A 329 -6.52 -15.88 -9.30
N LEU A 330 -5.49 -15.19 -9.79
CA LEU A 330 -4.43 -14.63 -8.95
C LEU A 330 -5.00 -13.63 -7.93
N PHE A 331 -5.93 -12.77 -8.34
CA PHE A 331 -6.52 -11.75 -7.48
C PHE A 331 -7.46 -12.34 -6.43
N LEU A 332 -8.23 -13.39 -6.77
CA LEU A 332 -9.12 -14.08 -5.83
C LEU A 332 -8.37 -14.79 -4.70
N VAL A 333 -7.11 -15.17 -4.93
CA VAL A 333 -6.28 -15.78 -3.89
C VAL A 333 -5.21 -14.86 -3.31
N ALA A 334 -5.27 -13.57 -3.65
CA ALA A 334 -4.54 -12.55 -2.91
C ALA A 334 -5.00 -12.53 -1.44
N ARG A 335 -4.11 -12.08 -0.54
CA ARG A 335 -4.47 -11.92 0.88
C ARG A 335 -5.47 -10.75 1.03
N PRO A 336 -6.47 -10.85 1.93
CA PRO A 336 -7.22 -9.68 2.37
C PRO A 336 -6.26 -8.59 2.84
N PRO A 337 -6.53 -7.30 2.55
CA PRO A 337 -7.67 -6.70 1.85
C PRO A 337 -7.41 -6.51 0.34
N TRP A 338 -6.24 -6.90 -0.17
CA TRP A 338 -5.90 -6.75 -1.58
C TRP A 338 -6.81 -7.58 -2.48
N ARG A 339 -7.26 -8.76 -2.02
CA ARG A 339 -8.26 -9.58 -2.72
C ARG A 339 -9.45 -8.75 -3.20
N LEU A 340 -10.14 -8.09 -2.29
CA LEU A 340 -11.33 -7.31 -2.64
C LEU A 340 -10.99 -6.11 -3.54
N ARG A 341 -9.87 -5.42 -3.27
CA ARG A 341 -9.45 -4.25 -4.06
C ARG A 341 -9.12 -4.61 -5.50
N LEU A 342 -8.35 -5.67 -5.70
CA LEU A 342 -7.92 -6.14 -7.00
C LEU A 342 -9.09 -6.71 -7.81
N ILE A 343 -10.00 -7.43 -7.15
CA ILE A 343 -11.21 -7.95 -7.80
C ILE A 343 -12.17 -6.83 -8.19
N LEU A 344 -12.41 -5.85 -7.31
CA LEU A 344 -13.20 -4.68 -7.67
C LEU A 344 -12.57 -3.89 -8.82
N LEU A 345 -11.24 -3.79 -8.86
CA LEU A 345 -10.53 -3.12 -9.95
C LEU A 345 -10.72 -3.86 -11.28
N VAL A 346 -10.55 -5.19 -11.31
CA VAL A 346 -10.75 -5.96 -12.55
C VAL A 346 -12.18 -5.87 -13.03
N TRP A 347 -13.16 -6.03 -12.15
CA TRP A 347 -14.57 -5.86 -12.49
C TRP A 347 -14.89 -4.46 -13.00
N ALA A 348 -14.31 -3.42 -12.39
CA ALA A 348 -14.46 -2.06 -12.89
C ALA A 348 -13.87 -1.93 -14.30
N VAL A 349 -12.65 -2.42 -14.54
CA VAL A 349 -11.99 -2.31 -15.86
C VAL A 349 -12.78 -3.06 -16.94
N VAL A 350 -13.07 -4.35 -16.76
CA VAL A 350 -13.77 -5.13 -17.80
C VAL A 350 -15.22 -4.71 -17.97
N GLY A 351 -15.88 -4.25 -16.89
CA GLY A 351 -17.22 -3.67 -16.97
C GLY A 351 -17.24 -2.38 -17.77
N LEU A 352 -16.27 -1.47 -17.53
CA LEU A 352 -16.14 -0.24 -18.30
C LEU A 352 -15.83 -0.51 -19.77
N GLN A 353 -14.89 -1.41 -20.05
CA GLN A 353 -14.56 -1.81 -21.41
C GLN A 353 -15.79 -2.37 -22.15
N LEU A 354 -16.49 -3.32 -21.53
CA LEU A 354 -17.71 -3.89 -22.12
C LEU A 354 -18.79 -2.84 -22.36
N MET A 355 -19.02 -1.93 -21.40
CA MET A 355 -20.12 -0.96 -21.51
C MET A 355 -19.85 0.16 -22.53
N TYR A 356 -18.58 0.54 -22.74
CA TYR A 356 -18.24 1.76 -23.49
C TYR A 356 -17.46 1.52 -24.78
N VAL A 357 -16.65 0.46 -24.85
CA VAL A 357 -16.01 0.03 -26.11
C VAL A 357 -16.82 -1.09 -26.72
N GLY A 358 -17.14 -2.11 -25.92
CA GLY A 358 -18.04 -3.19 -26.31
C GLY A 358 -17.54 -4.00 -27.49
N SER A 359 -16.22 -4.22 -27.63
CA SER A 359 -15.69 -5.14 -28.63
C SER A 359 -15.98 -6.60 -28.28
N LEU A 360 -15.82 -7.52 -29.25
CA LEU A 360 -15.93 -8.96 -29.00
C LEU A 360 -14.96 -9.41 -27.90
N ALA A 361 -13.71 -8.92 -27.93
CA ALA A 361 -12.71 -9.19 -26.90
C ALA A 361 -13.14 -8.69 -25.49
N ASP A 362 -13.79 -7.53 -25.39
CA ASP A 362 -14.25 -6.99 -24.10
C ASP A 362 -15.36 -7.86 -23.48
N LEU A 363 -16.25 -8.41 -24.32
CA LEU A 363 -17.26 -9.39 -23.90
C LEU A 363 -16.59 -10.67 -23.38
N GLU A 364 -15.58 -11.18 -24.09
CA GLU A 364 -14.82 -12.36 -23.68
C GLU A 364 -14.07 -12.13 -22.36
N HIS A 365 -13.45 -10.97 -22.16
CA HIS A 365 -12.78 -10.63 -20.90
C HIS A 365 -13.77 -10.57 -19.74
N PHE A 366 -14.92 -9.94 -19.93
CA PHE A 366 -15.97 -9.87 -18.93
C PHE A 366 -16.46 -11.27 -18.53
N VAL A 367 -16.72 -12.13 -19.51
CA VAL A 367 -17.14 -13.53 -19.29
C VAL A 367 -16.05 -14.32 -18.56
N ALA A 368 -14.79 -14.18 -18.92
CA ALA A 368 -13.67 -14.85 -18.25
C ALA A 368 -13.61 -14.47 -16.75
N VAL A 369 -13.69 -13.18 -16.44
CA VAL A 369 -13.71 -12.66 -15.07
C VAL A 369 -14.93 -13.16 -14.30
N ALA A 370 -16.11 -13.16 -14.94
CA ALA A 370 -17.35 -13.65 -14.36
C ALA A 370 -17.28 -15.15 -14.02
N ALA A 371 -16.85 -15.98 -14.97
CA ALA A 371 -16.76 -17.42 -14.82
C ALA A 371 -15.84 -17.82 -13.67
N VAL A 372 -14.64 -17.23 -13.61
CA VAL A 372 -13.68 -17.51 -12.53
C VAL A 372 -14.20 -17.03 -11.17
N SER A 373 -14.86 -15.87 -11.12
CA SER A 373 -15.48 -15.35 -9.90
C SER A 373 -16.61 -16.25 -9.38
N VAL A 374 -17.47 -16.75 -10.28
CA VAL A 374 -18.56 -17.69 -9.95
C VAL A 374 -17.99 -19.02 -9.46
N LEU A 375 -17.00 -19.58 -10.18
CA LEU A 375 -16.32 -20.81 -9.77
C LEU A 375 -15.73 -20.70 -8.36
N TYR A 376 -15.09 -19.57 -8.06
CA TYR A 376 -14.58 -19.30 -6.72
C TYR A 376 -15.70 -19.18 -5.68
N ALA A 377 -16.79 -18.47 -5.98
CA ALA A 377 -17.91 -18.34 -5.06
C ALA A 377 -18.59 -19.69 -4.75
N VAL A 378 -18.74 -20.55 -5.75
CA VAL A 378 -19.31 -21.90 -5.60
C VAL A 378 -18.39 -22.80 -4.78
N THR A 379 -17.09 -22.79 -5.06
CA THR A 379 -16.10 -23.62 -4.34
C THR A 379 -15.89 -23.18 -2.88
N GLN A 380 -16.14 -21.90 -2.55
CA GLN A 380 -16.00 -21.37 -1.19
C GLN A 380 -17.30 -21.44 -0.36
N ARG A 381 -18.44 -21.83 -0.95
CA ARG A 381 -19.78 -21.75 -0.31
C ARG A 381 -19.91 -22.55 1.00
N GLY A 382 -19.02 -23.51 1.24
CA GLY A 382 -18.96 -24.31 2.48
C GLY A 382 -17.89 -23.89 3.50
N ARG A 383 -16.98 -22.98 3.17
CA ARG A 383 -15.87 -22.52 4.04
C ARG A 383 -16.17 -21.11 4.55
N GLN A 384 -17.01 -21.03 5.59
CA GLN A 384 -17.46 -19.80 6.27
C GLN A 384 -18.23 -18.80 5.39
N ARG A 385 -19.40 -18.33 5.86
CA ARG A 385 -20.07 -17.16 5.27
C ARG A 385 -19.12 -15.97 5.38
N THR A 386 -18.55 -15.54 4.26
CA THR A 386 -17.80 -14.28 4.17
C THR A 386 -18.77 -13.12 4.34
N HIS A 387 -19.07 -12.77 5.59
CA HIS A 387 -19.83 -11.57 5.88
C HIS A 387 -18.98 -10.36 5.43
N ILE A 388 -19.43 -9.64 4.40
CA ILE A 388 -18.74 -8.44 3.91
C ILE A 388 -18.65 -7.46 5.09
N GLY A 389 -17.44 -7.15 5.53
CA GLY A 389 -17.20 -6.30 6.70
C GLY A 389 -17.66 -4.86 6.46
N ILE A 390 -17.91 -4.09 7.52
CA ILE A 390 -18.32 -2.67 7.42
C ILE A 390 -17.34 -1.85 6.55
N ARG A 391 -16.04 -2.11 6.68
CA ARG A 391 -15.00 -1.46 5.88
C ARG A 391 -15.04 -1.87 4.41
N GLU A 392 -15.28 -3.15 4.13
CA GLU A 392 -15.40 -3.67 2.77
C GLU A 392 -16.63 -3.09 2.08
N GLN A 393 -17.74 -2.94 2.81
CA GLN A 393 -18.93 -2.25 2.31
C GLN A 393 -18.63 -0.79 1.95
N ARG A 394 -17.91 -0.06 2.82
CA ARG A 394 -17.45 1.31 2.53
C ARG A 394 -16.51 1.36 1.32
N LEU A 395 -15.66 0.35 1.13
CA LEU A 395 -14.73 0.27 0.01
C LEU A 395 -15.44 0.00 -1.31
N ILE A 396 -16.40 -0.92 -1.35
CA ILE A 396 -17.22 -1.21 -2.54
C ILE A 396 -17.96 0.05 -2.98
N ALA A 397 -18.63 0.74 -2.04
CA ALA A 397 -19.31 2.00 -2.33
C ALA A 397 -18.34 3.10 -2.81
N PHE A 398 -17.15 3.19 -2.22
CA PHE A 398 -16.10 4.10 -2.66
C PHE A 398 -15.64 3.80 -4.09
N THR A 399 -15.37 2.53 -4.41
CA THR A 399 -14.95 2.12 -5.75
C THR A 399 -16.04 2.37 -6.79
N GLY A 400 -17.31 2.12 -6.46
CA GLY A 400 -18.43 2.43 -7.34
C GLY A 400 -18.51 3.93 -7.69
N LEU A 401 -18.32 4.81 -6.70
CA LEU A 401 -18.26 6.27 -6.95
C LEU A 401 -17.06 6.68 -7.82
N VAL A 402 -15.89 6.08 -7.59
CA VAL A 402 -14.70 6.35 -8.40
C VAL A 402 -14.89 5.83 -9.83
N ALA A 403 -15.55 4.68 -10.01
CA ALA A 403 -15.89 4.15 -11.32
C ALA A 403 -16.82 5.10 -12.09
N LEU A 404 -17.84 5.68 -11.42
CA LEU A 404 -18.69 6.72 -12.01
C LEU A 404 -17.89 7.96 -12.45
N GLY A 405 -16.94 8.42 -11.64
CA GLY A 405 -16.07 9.53 -12.04
C GLY A 405 -15.14 9.19 -13.21
N ALA A 406 -14.60 7.97 -13.22
CA ALA A 406 -13.77 7.49 -14.32
C ALA A 406 -14.56 7.42 -15.64
N ILE A 407 -15.82 6.98 -15.57
CA ILE A 407 -16.76 6.99 -16.71
C ILE A 407 -16.88 8.39 -17.28
N GLN A 408 -17.24 9.36 -16.44
CA GLN A 408 -17.47 10.74 -16.89
C GLN A 408 -16.22 11.35 -17.52
N LEU A 409 -15.04 11.03 -16.97
CA LEU A 409 -13.77 11.47 -17.55
C LEU A 409 -13.50 10.81 -18.90
N LEU A 410 -13.77 9.50 -19.04
CA LEU A 410 -13.56 8.77 -20.29
C LEU A 410 -14.52 9.25 -21.39
N SER A 411 -15.80 9.50 -21.06
CA SER A 411 -16.79 10.03 -22.02
C SER A 411 -16.47 11.46 -22.45
N ALA A 412 -15.82 12.25 -21.60
CA ALA A 412 -15.35 13.58 -21.99
C ALA A 412 -14.14 13.53 -22.96
N LEU A 413 -13.36 12.44 -22.94
CA LEU A 413 -12.12 12.31 -23.71
C LEU A 413 -12.27 11.53 -25.02
N PHE A 414 -13.20 10.57 -25.09
CA PHE A 414 -13.27 9.58 -26.16
C PHE A 414 -14.70 9.40 -26.70
N VAL A 415 -14.81 9.07 -27.99
CA VAL A 415 -16.04 8.53 -28.59
C VAL A 415 -16.20 7.10 -28.08
N LEU A 416 -17.31 6.82 -27.41
CA LEU A 416 -17.67 5.50 -26.88
C LEU A 416 -18.79 4.93 -27.76
N ASP A 417 -18.64 3.67 -28.18
CA ASP A 417 -19.46 3.02 -29.20
C ASP A 417 -19.82 1.58 -28.77
N GLY A 418 -20.38 1.48 -27.56
CA GLY A 418 -20.60 0.23 -26.84
C GLY A 418 -22.04 -0.32 -26.95
N PRO A 419 -22.40 -1.33 -26.15
CA PRO A 419 -23.74 -1.92 -26.10
C PRO A 419 -24.84 -0.90 -25.80
N LEU A 420 -24.49 0.18 -25.12
CA LEU A 420 -25.45 1.19 -24.70
C LEU A 420 -25.73 2.19 -25.82
N GLY A 421 -24.87 2.27 -26.84
CA GLY A 421 -24.95 3.10 -28.04
C GLY A 421 -23.75 4.04 -28.21
N ARG A 422 -23.85 5.03 -29.11
CA ARG A 422 -22.77 5.96 -29.48
C ARG A 422 -22.77 7.22 -28.65
N SER A 423 -21.61 7.85 -28.54
CA SER A 423 -21.43 9.13 -27.85
C SER A 423 -20.53 10.09 -28.61
N GLU A 424 -20.92 11.37 -28.63
CA GLU A 424 -20.10 12.45 -29.19
C GLU A 424 -19.36 13.22 -28.06
N PRO A 425 -18.02 13.37 -28.14
CA PRO A 425 -17.26 14.17 -27.18
C PRO A 425 -17.65 15.64 -27.24
N GLY A 426 -17.89 16.25 -26.07
CA GLY A 426 -18.00 17.72 -25.94
C GLY A 426 -19.41 18.28 -25.68
N VAL A 427 -20.41 17.45 -25.41
CA VAL A 427 -21.74 17.91 -24.98
C VAL A 427 -21.68 18.59 -23.59
N GLU A 428 -20.88 18.05 -22.67
CA GLU A 428 -20.55 18.71 -21.40
C GLU A 428 -19.23 19.49 -21.50
N GLY A 429 -19.25 20.78 -21.15
CA GLY A 429 -18.03 21.57 -21.05
C GLY A 429 -17.10 21.03 -19.95
N TRP A 430 -15.78 21.05 -20.18
CA TRP A 430 -14.74 20.57 -19.24
C TRP A 430 -14.88 21.07 -17.80
N VAL A 431 -15.50 22.24 -17.60
CA VAL A 431 -15.79 22.81 -16.28
C VAL A 431 -16.75 21.93 -15.49
N GLY A 432 -17.78 21.37 -16.12
CA GLY A 432 -18.75 20.46 -15.51
C GLY A 432 -18.09 19.17 -15.04
N VAL A 433 -17.33 18.53 -15.93
CA VAL A 433 -16.58 17.30 -15.63
C VAL A 433 -15.62 17.49 -14.45
N VAL A 434 -14.86 18.60 -14.41
CA VAL A 434 -13.96 18.89 -13.30
C VAL A 434 -14.72 19.13 -11.99
N LEU A 435 -15.85 19.85 -12.05
CA LEU A 435 -16.69 20.09 -10.88
C LEU A 435 -17.24 18.77 -10.31
N ASP A 436 -17.74 17.89 -11.17
CA ASP A 436 -18.30 16.61 -10.76
C ASP A 436 -17.23 15.67 -10.20
N LEU A 437 -16.05 15.63 -10.80
CA LEU A 437 -14.90 14.90 -10.25
C LEU A 437 -14.51 15.42 -8.86
N LEU A 438 -14.52 16.74 -8.63
CA LEU A 438 -14.26 17.32 -7.31
C LEU A 438 -15.34 16.92 -6.29
N VAL A 439 -16.61 16.96 -6.69
CA VAL A 439 -17.74 16.52 -5.87
C VAL A 439 -17.62 15.03 -5.52
N ILE A 440 -17.34 14.17 -6.51
CA ILE A 440 -17.10 12.74 -6.33
C ILE A 440 -15.96 12.51 -5.36
N VAL A 441 -14.82 13.21 -5.48
CA VAL A 441 -13.67 13.07 -4.56
C VAL A 441 -14.08 13.39 -3.11
N VAL A 442 -14.85 14.45 -2.90
CA VAL A 442 -15.32 14.87 -1.57
C VAL A 442 -16.29 13.83 -0.97
N ILE A 443 -17.27 13.39 -1.75
CA ILE A 443 -18.28 12.40 -1.33
C ILE A 443 -17.63 11.04 -1.08
N ALA A 444 -16.80 10.57 -2.03
CA ALA A 444 -16.09 9.29 -1.94
C ALA A 444 -15.20 9.24 -0.69
N ARG A 445 -14.51 10.34 -0.36
CA ARG A 445 -13.74 10.45 0.89
C ARG A 445 -14.65 10.34 2.13
N GLY A 446 -15.86 10.88 2.08
CA GLY A 446 -16.87 10.75 3.13
C GLY A 446 -17.42 9.33 3.28
N ILE A 447 -17.78 8.68 2.17
CA ILE A 447 -18.24 7.28 2.08
C ILE A 447 -17.18 6.33 2.63
N ARG A 448 -15.92 6.50 2.21
CA ARG A 448 -14.79 5.70 2.73
C ARG A 448 -14.61 5.83 4.24
N ARG A 449 -14.93 6.98 4.81
CA ARG A 449 -14.90 7.25 6.26
C ARG A 449 -16.19 6.86 6.98
N GLY A 450 -17.20 6.34 6.29
CA GLY A 450 -18.48 5.97 6.88
C GLY A 450 -19.33 7.15 7.35
N ARG A 451 -19.14 8.35 6.79
CA ARG A 451 -19.85 9.57 7.23
C ARG A 451 -21.30 9.58 6.73
N ARG A 452 -22.24 9.84 7.64
CA ARG A 452 -23.69 9.82 7.33
C ARG A 452 -24.13 10.88 6.32
N TRP A 453 -23.52 12.06 6.34
CA TRP A 453 -23.84 13.11 5.36
C TRP A 453 -23.44 12.69 3.95
N ALA A 454 -22.28 12.03 3.79
CA ALA A 454 -21.80 11.61 2.48
C ALA A 454 -22.73 10.54 1.90
N TRP A 455 -23.17 9.59 2.74
CA TRP A 455 -24.20 8.62 2.36
C TRP A 455 -25.50 9.30 1.94
N TRP A 456 -26.00 10.28 2.69
CA TRP A 456 -27.21 11.03 2.29
C TRP A 456 -27.05 11.75 0.96
N VAL A 457 -25.93 12.43 0.74
CA VAL A 457 -25.65 13.12 -0.54
C VAL A 457 -25.61 12.10 -1.68
N THR A 458 -24.95 10.95 -1.51
CA THR A 458 -24.91 9.90 -2.54
C THR A 458 -26.30 9.29 -2.80
N ILE A 459 -27.13 9.12 -1.77
CA ILE A 459 -28.51 8.66 -1.92
C ILE A 459 -29.33 9.67 -2.73
N VAL A 460 -29.19 10.98 -2.44
CA VAL A 460 -29.87 12.03 -3.22
C VAL A 460 -29.43 12.02 -4.68
N LEU A 461 -28.12 11.97 -4.95
CA LEU A 461 -27.59 11.84 -6.31
C LEU A 461 -28.10 10.59 -7.01
N GLY A 462 -28.15 9.45 -6.31
CA GLY A 462 -28.71 8.21 -6.84
C GLY A 462 -30.19 8.33 -7.19
N ILE A 463 -31.00 8.99 -6.34
CA ILE A 463 -32.42 9.26 -6.65
C ILE A 463 -32.54 10.13 -7.91
N LEU A 464 -31.73 11.18 -8.05
CA LEU A 464 -31.75 12.04 -9.24
C LEU A 464 -31.42 11.26 -10.51
N ASN A 465 -30.38 10.42 -10.49
CA ASN A 465 -30.00 9.58 -11.63
C ASN A 465 -31.04 8.48 -11.91
N LEU A 466 -31.72 7.95 -10.89
CA LEU A 466 -32.84 7.01 -11.10
C LEU A 466 -34.05 7.70 -11.73
N LEU A 467 -34.34 8.95 -11.37
CA LEU A 467 -35.39 9.74 -12.01
C LEU A 467 -35.03 10.05 -13.47
N GLU A 468 -33.77 10.41 -13.74
CA GLU A 468 -33.24 10.54 -15.10
C GLU A 468 -33.42 9.25 -15.89
N LEU A 469 -33.05 8.08 -15.33
CA LEU A 469 -33.29 6.78 -15.96
C LEU A 469 -34.75 6.56 -16.34
N VAL A 470 -35.68 6.90 -15.44
CA VAL A 470 -37.13 6.75 -15.70
C VAL A 470 -37.55 7.66 -16.86
N VAL A 471 -37.07 8.91 -16.89
CA VAL A 471 -37.34 9.83 -18.01
C VAL A 471 -36.78 9.28 -19.32
N LEU A 472 -35.56 8.74 -19.31
CA LEU A 472 -34.94 8.14 -20.48
C LEU A 472 -35.71 6.91 -20.98
N VAL A 473 -36.12 6.01 -20.09
CA VAL A 473 -36.93 4.83 -20.44
C VAL A 473 -38.29 5.23 -21.02
N ILE A 474 -38.95 6.23 -20.44
CA ILE A 474 -40.21 6.77 -21.00
C ILE A 474 -39.93 7.41 -22.37
N GLY A 475 -38.83 8.15 -22.51
CA GLY A 475 -38.37 8.74 -23.77
C GLY A 475 -38.23 7.69 -24.86
N VAL A 476 -37.52 6.58 -24.60
CA VAL A 476 -37.41 5.42 -25.51
C VAL A 476 -38.80 4.89 -25.87
N ALA A 477 -39.65 4.66 -24.87
CA ALA A 477 -40.97 4.06 -25.08
C ALA A 477 -41.90 4.95 -25.93
N VAL A 478 -41.72 6.27 -25.90
CA VAL A 478 -42.51 7.24 -26.65
C VAL A 478 -41.92 7.54 -28.03
N LEU A 479 -40.61 7.74 -28.12
CA LEU A 479 -39.91 8.19 -29.33
C LEU A 479 -39.37 7.04 -30.19
N GLY A 480 -39.30 5.83 -29.63
CA GLY A 480 -38.80 4.62 -30.31
C GLY A 480 -37.28 4.48 -30.32
N ASP A 481 -36.54 5.55 -30.02
CA ASP A 481 -35.07 5.55 -29.99
C ASP A 481 -34.52 6.61 -29.00
N LEU A 482 -33.31 6.38 -28.48
CA LEU A 482 -32.53 7.37 -27.75
C LEU A 482 -31.58 8.05 -28.73
N GLY A 483 -31.73 9.36 -28.93
CA GLY A 483 -30.68 10.11 -29.63
C GLY A 483 -29.32 9.93 -28.95
N ASP A 484 -28.24 9.93 -29.73
CA ASP A 484 -26.87 9.64 -29.28
C ASP A 484 -26.42 10.44 -28.04
N GLU A 485 -26.99 11.62 -27.83
CA GLU A 485 -26.73 12.48 -26.66
C GLU A 485 -27.15 11.84 -25.32
N TYR A 486 -28.23 11.05 -25.29
CA TYR A 486 -28.84 10.54 -24.05
C TYR A 486 -28.38 9.12 -23.65
N THR A 487 -27.65 8.49 -24.54
CA THR A 487 -27.12 7.13 -24.43
C THR A 487 -26.13 6.98 -23.25
N ILE A 488 -25.24 7.94 -23.06
CA ILE A 488 -24.28 7.94 -21.95
C ILE A 488 -25.00 8.15 -20.62
N SER A 489 -25.96 9.08 -20.59
CA SER A 489 -26.82 9.31 -19.41
C SER A 489 -27.55 8.04 -18.99
N PHE A 490 -28.04 7.25 -19.97
CA PHE A 490 -28.67 5.96 -19.71
C PHE A 490 -27.69 4.96 -19.06
N ALA A 491 -26.48 4.85 -19.62
CA ALA A 491 -25.41 3.99 -19.11
C ALA A 491 -24.99 4.33 -17.67
N GLY A 492 -24.72 5.62 -17.41
CA GLY A 492 -24.37 6.13 -16.08
C GLY A 492 -25.49 5.89 -15.08
N SER A 493 -26.74 6.13 -15.49
CA SER A 493 -27.91 5.92 -14.65
C SER A 493 -28.16 4.45 -14.30
N LEU A 494 -27.85 3.51 -15.21
CA LEU A 494 -27.92 2.08 -14.92
C LEU A 494 -26.89 1.66 -13.87
N LEU A 495 -25.67 2.19 -13.93
CA LEU A 495 -24.64 1.92 -12.91
C LEU A 495 -25.02 2.50 -11.54
N TRP A 496 -25.73 3.63 -11.52
CA TRP A 496 -26.34 4.18 -10.32
C TRP A 496 -27.36 3.26 -9.68
N VAL A 497 -28.13 2.46 -10.44
CA VAL A 497 -29.06 1.47 -9.85
C VAL A 497 -28.32 0.49 -8.94
N PHE A 498 -27.22 -0.10 -9.44
CA PHE A 498 -26.43 -1.05 -8.67
C PHE A 498 -25.82 -0.41 -7.42
N LEU A 499 -25.22 0.78 -7.57
CA LEU A 499 -24.64 1.52 -6.45
C LEU A 499 -25.71 1.93 -5.42
N PHE A 500 -26.87 2.38 -5.86
CA PHE A 500 -27.98 2.81 -5.02
C PHE A 500 -28.54 1.66 -4.18
N VAL A 501 -28.83 0.51 -4.81
CA VAL A 501 -29.29 -0.70 -4.11
C VAL A 501 -28.25 -1.14 -3.08
N PHE A 502 -26.97 -1.12 -3.45
CA PHE A 502 -25.88 -1.45 -2.54
C PHE A 502 -25.79 -0.49 -1.35
N LEU A 503 -25.96 0.81 -1.56
CA LEU A 503 -25.94 1.84 -0.50
C LEU A 503 -27.12 1.72 0.46
N LEU A 504 -28.30 1.31 -0.02
CA LEU A 504 -29.46 1.03 0.83
C LEU A 504 -29.21 -0.21 1.70
N TRP A 505 -28.69 -1.29 1.10
CA TRP A 505 -28.35 -2.52 1.82
C TRP A 505 -27.26 -2.28 2.89
N SER A 506 -26.23 -1.48 2.55
CA SER A 506 -25.09 -1.17 3.43
C SER A 506 -25.29 0.05 4.33
N ARG A 507 -26.53 0.56 4.51
CA ARG A 507 -26.82 1.79 5.27
C ARG A 507 -26.22 1.86 6.68
N ARG A 508 -26.08 0.71 7.36
CA ARG A 508 -25.52 0.61 8.71
C ARG A 508 -24.02 0.97 8.73
N SER A 509 -23.33 0.81 7.62
CA SER A 509 -21.90 1.08 7.50
C SER A 509 -21.57 2.58 7.48
N PHE A 510 -22.56 3.46 7.29
CA PHE A 510 -22.36 4.92 7.16
C PHE A 510 -22.86 5.72 8.37
N GLN A 511 -22.93 5.10 9.55
CA GLN A 511 -23.41 5.73 10.78
C GLN A 511 -22.28 6.32 11.64
N VAL A 512 -21.05 6.47 11.11
CA VAL A 512 -19.91 7.00 11.88
C VAL A 512 -20.19 8.44 12.27
N ARG A 513 -20.27 8.70 13.58
CA ARG A 513 -20.51 10.03 14.13
C ARG A 513 -19.25 10.89 13.97
N SER A 514 -19.43 12.21 13.81
CA SER A 514 -18.31 13.16 13.70
C SER A 514 -17.44 13.15 14.96
N ARG A 515 -16.11 13.24 14.80
CA ARG A 515 -15.09 13.25 15.88
C ARG A 515 -15.43 14.19 17.04
N ARG A 516 -16.02 15.35 16.75
CA ARG A 516 -16.40 16.36 17.76
C ARG A 516 -17.50 15.88 18.71
N ARG A 517 -18.37 14.97 18.25
CA ARG A 517 -19.41 14.31 19.07
C ARG A 517 -18.97 12.95 19.63
N SER A 518 -18.00 12.27 19.01
CA SER A 518 -17.43 11.02 19.55
C SER A 518 -16.71 11.27 20.88
N ARG A 519 -15.98 12.39 20.98
CA ARG A 519 -15.34 12.85 22.24
C ARG A 519 -16.33 13.13 23.39
N GLN A 520 -17.62 13.32 23.09
CA GLN A 520 -18.69 13.57 24.07
C GLN A 520 -19.57 12.32 24.32
N HIS A 521 -19.30 11.20 23.65
CA HIS A 521 -20.22 10.06 23.62
C HIS A 521 -19.51 8.70 23.42
N THR A 522 -18.29 8.55 23.92
CA THR A 522 -17.76 7.24 24.33
C THR A 522 -18.62 6.73 25.50
N GLY A 523 -19.84 6.31 25.18
CA GLY A 523 -20.77 5.66 26.11
C GLY A 523 -20.43 4.20 26.35
N GLY A 524 -19.17 3.91 26.65
CA GLY A 524 -18.90 2.86 27.64
C GLY A 524 -19.21 3.47 29.00
N ALA A 525 -19.56 2.67 30.01
CA ALA A 525 -19.61 3.19 31.37
C ALA A 525 -18.35 4.05 31.62
N GLU A 526 -18.51 5.27 32.16
CA GLU A 526 -17.35 6.05 32.62
C GLU A 526 -16.67 5.21 33.69
N LEU A 527 -15.69 4.41 33.28
CA LEU A 527 -14.76 3.77 34.19
C LEU A 527 -13.92 4.91 34.74
N ASP A 528 -14.22 5.30 35.98
CA ASP A 528 -13.40 6.25 36.72
C ASP A 528 -12.01 5.63 36.94
N ALA A 529 -11.00 6.46 37.18
CA ALA A 529 -9.64 6.01 37.43
C ALA A 529 -9.57 4.98 38.57
N ALA A 530 -10.41 5.13 39.60
CA ALA A 530 -10.55 4.17 40.69
C ALA A 530 -11.06 2.79 40.23
N SER A 531 -12.03 2.76 39.29
CA SER A 531 -12.53 1.50 38.73
C SER A 531 -11.48 0.79 37.86
N ILE A 532 -10.57 1.54 37.22
CA ILE A 532 -9.47 0.97 36.44
C ILE A 532 -8.45 0.29 37.34
N THR A 533 -8.03 0.95 38.43
CA THR A 533 -7.11 0.36 39.40
C THR A 533 -7.70 -0.89 40.05
N ASP A 534 -9.00 -0.87 40.39
CA ASP A 534 -9.70 -2.04 40.95
C ASP A 534 -9.70 -3.23 39.98
N LEU A 535 -9.96 -2.97 38.69
CA LEU A 535 -9.96 -4.02 37.65
C LEU A 535 -8.56 -4.59 37.41
N ILE A 536 -7.51 -3.75 37.37
CA ILE A 536 -6.12 -4.21 37.26
C ILE A 536 -5.75 -5.08 38.46
N THR A 537 -6.13 -4.67 39.66
CA THR A 537 -5.84 -5.37 40.93
C THR A 537 -6.61 -6.69 41.02
N ALA A 538 -7.85 -6.73 40.53
CA ALA A 538 -8.70 -7.92 40.54
C ALA A 538 -8.25 -8.97 39.50
N GLN A 539 -8.03 -8.54 38.26
CA GLN A 539 -7.74 -9.46 37.14
C GLN A 539 -6.25 -9.76 36.98
N GLY A 540 -5.38 -8.87 37.45
CA GLY A 540 -3.96 -8.85 37.14
C GLY A 540 -3.67 -8.30 35.74
N GLY A 541 -2.40 -8.20 35.38
CA GLY A 541 -1.99 -7.71 34.08
C GLY A 541 -0.52 -7.98 33.73
N GLY A 542 -0.14 -7.59 32.50
CA GLY A 542 1.24 -7.66 32.02
C GLY A 542 2.11 -6.49 32.48
N THR A 543 3.35 -6.43 31.98
CA THR A 543 4.35 -5.41 32.38
C THR A 543 3.95 -3.97 32.06
N LEU A 544 3.04 -3.75 31.11
CA LEU A 544 2.52 -2.43 30.73
C LEU A 544 1.15 -2.12 31.36
N SER A 545 0.60 -3.01 32.19
CA SER A 545 -0.79 -2.90 32.69
C SER A 545 -1.03 -1.63 33.49
N TRP A 546 -0.11 -1.21 34.35
CA TRP A 546 -0.26 0.01 35.14
C TRP A 546 -0.26 1.28 34.29
N MET A 547 0.41 1.28 33.13
CA MET A 547 0.39 2.43 32.21
C MET A 547 -1.02 2.72 31.68
N ALA A 548 -1.95 1.78 31.81
CA ALA A 548 -3.36 2.01 31.50
C ALA A 548 -3.99 3.12 32.36
N THR A 549 -3.49 3.38 33.58
CA THR A 549 -4.03 4.41 34.50
C THR A 549 -3.72 5.85 34.07
N TRP A 550 -2.85 6.03 33.08
CA TRP A 550 -2.41 7.36 32.66
C TRP A 550 -3.52 8.18 32.01
N LYS A 551 -3.54 9.49 32.32
CA LYS A 551 -4.61 10.45 31.94
C LYS A 551 -4.90 10.53 30.43
N SER A 552 -3.92 10.19 29.59
CA SER A 552 -4.06 10.27 28.14
C SER A 552 -4.87 9.10 27.54
N ASN A 553 -5.09 8.04 28.32
CA ASN A 553 -5.80 6.85 27.86
C ASN A 553 -7.32 7.02 27.90
N GLN A 554 -7.97 6.34 26.97
CA GLN A 554 -9.40 6.09 26.95
C GLN A 554 -9.63 4.60 27.16
N TYR A 555 -10.82 4.24 27.63
CA TYR A 555 -11.14 2.87 28.01
C TYR A 555 -12.29 2.32 27.20
N LEU A 556 -12.14 1.06 26.77
CA LEU A 556 -13.23 0.25 26.26
C LEU A 556 -13.50 -0.87 27.28
N ALA A 557 -14.59 -0.73 28.05
CA ALA A 557 -15.06 -1.79 28.93
C ALA A 557 -15.55 -2.99 28.10
N THR A 558 -15.27 -4.21 28.56
CA THR A 558 -15.87 -5.42 28.00
C THR A 558 -17.36 -5.49 28.32
N ASN A 559 -18.15 -6.15 27.47
CA ASN A 559 -19.61 -6.21 27.67
C ASN A 559 -20.03 -6.95 28.95
N ASP A 560 -19.20 -7.85 29.48
CA ASP A 560 -19.40 -8.54 30.75
C ASP A 560 -19.06 -7.65 31.98
N GLY A 561 -18.47 -6.47 31.74
CA GLY A 561 -18.04 -5.53 32.78
C GLY A 561 -16.86 -6.00 33.62
N GLN A 562 -16.22 -7.13 33.27
CA GLN A 562 -15.14 -7.72 34.07
C GLN A 562 -13.74 -7.34 33.61
N GLY A 563 -13.62 -6.55 32.54
CA GLY A 563 -12.33 -6.10 32.04
C GLY A 563 -12.43 -4.91 31.11
N PHE A 564 -11.28 -4.50 30.58
CA PHE A 564 -11.19 -3.34 29.72
C PHE A 564 -9.96 -3.37 28.81
N ILE A 565 -9.97 -2.48 27.82
CA ILE A 565 -8.83 -2.19 26.94
C ILE A 565 -8.54 -0.69 27.01
N ALA A 566 -7.33 -0.32 27.43
CA ALA A 566 -6.84 1.05 27.37
C ALA A 566 -6.34 1.37 25.95
N TYR A 567 -6.72 2.52 25.41
CA TYR A 567 -6.30 2.95 24.08
C TYR A 567 -6.19 4.48 23.95
N GLN A 568 -5.44 4.94 22.96
CA GLN A 568 -5.39 6.36 22.58
C GLN A 568 -5.81 6.54 21.11
N GLU A 569 -6.47 7.66 20.81
CA GLU A 569 -6.88 7.99 19.43
C GLU A 569 -5.96 9.03 18.79
N HIS A 570 -5.14 8.59 17.83
CA HIS A 570 -4.20 9.46 17.12
C HIS A 570 -4.34 9.31 15.61
N SER A 571 -4.52 10.41 14.87
CA SER A 571 -4.66 10.40 13.40
C SER A 571 -5.76 9.47 12.84
N GLY A 572 -6.75 9.13 13.67
CA GLY A 572 -7.83 8.17 13.36
C GLY A 572 -7.37 6.71 13.35
N VAL A 573 -6.34 6.44 14.13
CA VAL A 573 -5.94 5.12 14.62
C VAL A 573 -6.35 5.06 16.09
N ALA A 574 -6.96 3.95 16.50
CA ALA A 574 -7.08 3.60 17.90
C ALA A 574 -5.90 2.70 18.24
N LEU A 575 -5.01 3.18 19.12
CA LEU A 575 -3.81 2.49 19.57
C LEU A 575 -4.08 1.93 20.96
N ALA A 576 -4.39 0.63 21.03
CA ALA A 576 -4.50 -0.05 22.32
C ALA A 576 -3.10 -0.24 22.92
N LEU A 577 -3.02 -0.05 24.23
CA LEU A 577 -1.80 -0.08 25.02
C LEU A 577 -1.69 -1.41 25.75
N GLY A 578 -0.72 -2.24 25.37
CA GLY A 578 -0.48 -3.53 26.01
C GLY A 578 -1.65 -4.52 25.86
N ASP A 579 -1.57 -5.60 26.64
CA ASP A 579 -2.60 -6.64 26.63
C ASP A 579 -3.93 -6.15 27.27
N PRO A 580 -5.09 -6.57 26.74
CA PRO A 580 -6.38 -6.41 27.42
C PRO A 580 -6.34 -6.91 28.87
N ILE A 581 -6.91 -6.13 29.79
CA ILE A 581 -7.04 -6.50 31.21
C ILE A 581 -8.38 -7.20 31.39
N VAL A 582 -8.36 -8.53 31.39
CA VAL A 582 -9.57 -9.37 31.38
C VAL A 582 -9.36 -10.69 32.14
N PRO A 583 -10.43 -11.39 32.57
CA PRO A 583 -10.34 -12.73 33.12
C PRO A 583 -9.76 -13.77 32.13
N ASP A 584 -9.31 -14.92 32.64
CA ASP A 584 -8.77 -16.01 31.82
C ASP A 584 -9.80 -16.48 30.81
N GLY A 585 -9.37 -16.64 29.56
CA GLY A 585 -10.27 -16.97 28.44
C GLY A 585 -11.04 -15.77 27.87
N GLY A 586 -11.00 -14.60 28.51
CA GLY A 586 -11.65 -13.37 28.04
C GLY A 586 -10.93 -12.65 26.89
N MET A 587 -9.65 -12.99 26.65
CA MET A 587 -8.77 -12.28 25.70
C MET A 587 -9.36 -12.19 24.29
N GLY A 588 -9.84 -13.31 23.74
CA GLY A 588 -10.42 -13.35 22.39
C GLY A 588 -11.70 -12.52 22.27
N THR A 589 -12.54 -12.53 23.31
CA THR A 589 -13.75 -11.70 23.37
C THR A 589 -13.41 -10.22 23.38
N ALA A 590 -12.45 -9.82 24.22
CA ALA A 590 -12.00 -8.44 24.35
C ALA A 590 -11.41 -7.89 23.05
N VAL A 591 -10.52 -8.66 22.41
CA VAL A 591 -9.97 -8.31 21.09
C VAL A 591 -11.10 -8.19 20.07
N ALA A 592 -12.03 -9.13 20.01
CA ALA A 592 -13.16 -9.06 19.07
C ALA A 592 -14.08 -7.85 19.34
N GLU A 593 -14.27 -7.45 20.60
CA GLU A 593 -15.01 -6.24 20.99
C GLU A 593 -14.32 -4.97 20.56
N TYR A 594 -13.01 -4.87 20.78
CA TYR A 594 -12.18 -3.75 20.31
C TYR A 594 -12.23 -3.58 18.79
N ILE A 595 -12.17 -4.70 18.06
CA ILE A 595 -12.30 -4.74 16.61
C ILE A 595 -13.65 -4.18 16.16
N ARG A 596 -14.74 -4.62 16.80
CA ARG A 596 -16.10 -4.13 16.49
C ARG A 596 -16.27 -2.65 16.83
N PHE A 597 -15.72 -2.21 17.96
CA PHE A 597 -15.73 -0.82 18.40
C PHE A 597 -15.05 0.08 17.36
N THR A 598 -13.82 -0.24 16.98
CA THR A 598 -13.02 0.55 16.03
C THR A 598 -13.67 0.59 14.64
N ASP A 599 -14.27 -0.50 14.16
CA ASP A 599 -15.03 -0.52 12.90
C ASP A 599 -16.23 0.44 12.89
N ARG A 600 -16.99 0.44 14.00
CA ARG A 600 -18.15 1.33 14.19
C ARG A 600 -17.72 2.78 14.31
N ALA A 601 -16.59 3.04 14.98
CA ALA A 601 -16.00 4.37 15.12
C ALA A 601 -15.30 4.87 13.83
N GLY A 602 -15.06 3.99 12.85
CA GLY A 602 -14.31 4.34 11.64
C GLY A 602 -12.83 4.61 11.91
N LEU A 603 -12.29 4.00 12.96
CA LEU A 603 -10.90 4.06 13.37
C LEU A 603 -10.14 2.84 12.84
N THR A 604 -8.86 3.04 12.52
CA THR A 604 -7.94 1.94 12.24
C THR A 604 -7.52 1.33 13.58
N PRO A 605 -7.78 0.05 13.89
CA PRO A 605 -7.30 -0.55 15.12
C PRO A 605 -5.83 -0.95 15.00
N ALA A 606 -5.12 -0.78 16.09
CA ALA A 606 -3.82 -1.39 16.35
C ALA A 606 -3.71 -1.69 17.84
N LEU A 607 -3.11 -2.83 18.19
CA LEU A 607 -2.76 -3.16 19.57
C LEU A 607 -1.24 -3.18 19.66
N PHE A 608 -0.67 -2.28 20.45
CA PHE A 608 0.76 -2.01 20.49
C PHE A 608 1.37 -2.58 21.77
N SER A 609 2.54 -3.21 21.61
CA SER A 609 3.30 -3.86 22.68
C SER A 609 2.49 -4.93 23.44
N VAL A 610 1.81 -5.80 22.69
CA VAL A 610 1.04 -6.92 23.25
C VAL A 610 1.89 -8.19 23.35
N GLY A 611 1.58 -9.04 24.33
CA GLY A 611 2.19 -10.33 24.51
C GLY A 611 1.62 -11.41 23.58
N LYS A 612 2.23 -12.60 23.64
CA LYS A 612 1.86 -13.75 22.80
C LYS A 612 0.40 -14.20 23.02
N ALA A 613 -0.11 -14.11 24.25
CA ALA A 613 -1.50 -14.49 24.56
C ALA A 613 -2.53 -13.68 23.73
N THR A 614 -2.29 -12.39 23.54
CA THR A 614 -3.14 -11.53 22.70
C THR A 614 -2.96 -11.81 21.22
N VAL A 615 -1.73 -12.14 20.78
CA VAL A 615 -1.44 -12.60 19.40
C VAL A 615 -2.23 -13.86 19.08
N ASP A 616 -2.16 -14.86 19.96
CA ASP A 616 -2.79 -16.17 19.78
C ASP A 616 -4.33 -16.08 19.88
N ALA A 617 -4.86 -15.13 20.63
CA ALA A 617 -6.30 -14.86 20.74
C ALA A 617 -6.88 -14.01 19.58
N ALA A 618 -6.03 -13.39 18.77
CA ALA A 618 -6.47 -12.54 17.67
C ALA A 618 -7.03 -13.38 16.49
N PRO A 619 -7.91 -12.78 15.65
CA PRO A 619 -8.40 -13.46 14.46
C PRO A 619 -7.26 -13.89 13.53
N THR A 620 -7.40 -15.05 12.88
CA THR A 620 -6.35 -15.65 12.04
C THR A 620 -6.01 -14.85 10.78
N ASP A 621 -6.86 -13.89 10.40
CA ASP A 621 -6.64 -12.97 9.28
C ASP A 621 -5.85 -11.70 9.67
N TRP A 622 -5.53 -11.52 10.97
CA TRP A 622 -4.69 -10.43 11.43
C TRP A 622 -3.21 -10.72 11.25
N SER A 623 -2.44 -9.65 11.10
CA SER A 623 -0.99 -9.70 11.03
C SER A 623 -0.40 -9.21 12.35
N CYS A 624 0.72 -9.81 12.74
CA CYS A 624 1.52 -9.35 13.85
C CYS A 624 2.95 -9.09 13.37
N ILE A 625 3.61 -8.14 14.02
CA ILE A 625 5.05 -7.91 13.86
C ILE A 625 5.65 -7.68 15.23
N GLN A 626 6.82 -8.25 15.50
CA GLN A 626 7.55 -7.98 16.72
C GLN A 626 8.12 -6.56 16.66
N VAL A 627 7.87 -5.75 17.69
CA VAL A 627 8.26 -4.33 17.71
C VAL A 627 9.26 -4.00 18.80
N ALA A 628 9.30 -4.80 19.86
CA ALA A 628 10.20 -4.61 20.98
C ALA A 628 10.43 -5.94 21.71
N GLU A 629 11.42 -5.95 22.59
CA GLU A 629 11.64 -6.99 23.60
C GLU A 629 11.62 -6.35 24.98
N ASP A 630 10.80 -6.89 25.87
CA ASP A 630 10.87 -6.59 27.29
C ASP A 630 12.06 -7.33 27.91
N THR A 631 12.73 -6.69 28.86
CA THR A 631 13.95 -7.20 29.48
C THR A 631 13.68 -7.48 30.95
N ILE A 632 13.53 -8.76 31.31
CA ILE A 632 13.02 -9.19 32.62
C ILE A 632 14.13 -9.80 33.45
N ILE A 633 14.25 -9.37 34.72
CA ILE A 633 15.09 -9.98 35.73
C ILE A 633 14.22 -10.90 36.60
N ASP A 634 14.49 -12.20 36.59
CA ASP A 634 13.84 -13.16 37.47
C ASP A 634 14.44 -13.03 38.89
N LEU A 635 13.65 -12.52 39.84
CA LEU A 635 14.14 -12.10 41.16
C LEU A 635 14.45 -13.27 42.12
N PRO A 636 13.67 -14.36 42.17
CA PRO A 636 13.98 -15.51 43.03
C PRO A 636 15.35 -16.11 42.74
N GLU A 637 15.74 -16.15 41.46
CA GLU A 637 17.01 -16.73 40.98
C GLU A 637 18.17 -15.74 40.98
N LEU A 638 17.93 -14.48 41.38
CA LEU A 638 18.93 -13.42 41.32
C LEU A 638 20.09 -13.71 42.29
N GLU A 639 21.19 -14.19 41.74
CA GLU A 639 22.48 -14.36 42.41
C GLU A 639 23.58 -13.62 41.64
N MET A 640 24.23 -12.64 42.28
CA MET A 640 25.29 -11.82 41.67
C MET A 640 26.64 -12.56 41.56
N LYS A 641 26.62 -13.79 41.02
CA LYS A 641 27.77 -14.69 40.90
C LYS A 641 28.31 -14.73 39.46
N GLY A 642 29.63 -14.82 39.31
CA GLY A 642 30.28 -14.91 38.00
C GLY A 642 30.82 -13.59 37.44
N LYS A 643 31.43 -13.66 36.26
CA LYS A 643 32.16 -12.53 35.64
C LYS A 643 31.22 -11.45 35.09
N SER A 644 30.05 -11.82 34.56
CA SER A 644 29.05 -10.89 34.01
C SER A 644 28.54 -9.88 35.05
N TRP A 645 28.45 -10.28 36.31
CA TRP A 645 28.00 -9.44 37.44
C TRP A 645 29.09 -8.54 38.04
N GLN A 646 30.34 -8.61 37.55
CA GLN A 646 31.44 -7.79 38.07
C GLN A 646 31.16 -6.27 38.00
N PRO A 647 30.62 -5.70 36.91
CA PRO A 647 30.28 -4.28 36.85
C PRO A 647 29.27 -3.86 37.93
N ILE A 648 28.28 -4.71 38.21
CA ILE A 648 27.22 -4.45 39.20
C ILE A 648 27.78 -4.53 40.63
N ARG A 649 28.61 -5.54 40.95
CA ARG A 649 29.28 -5.60 42.26
C ARG A 649 30.23 -4.42 42.48
N SER A 650 30.92 -3.99 41.43
CA SER A 650 31.77 -2.79 41.48
C SER A 650 30.98 -1.50 41.70
N SER A 651 29.75 -1.36 41.21
CA SER A 651 28.92 -0.18 41.49
C SER A 651 28.49 -0.13 42.95
N LEU A 652 28.05 -1.26 43.54
CA LEU A 652 27.70 -1.37 44.97
C LEU A 652 28.89 -1.00 45.87
N ASN A 653 30.05 -1.64 45.67
CA ASN A 653 31.25 -1.37 46.49
C ASN A 653 31.77 0.07 46.33
N ARG A 654 31.48 0.72 45.19
CA ARG A 654 31.87 2.11 44.95
C ARG A 654 30.90 3.08 45.62
N ALA A 655 29.60 2.78 45.61
CA ALA A 655 28.59 3.57 46.29
C ALA A 655 28.90 3.64 47.80
N GLU A 656 29.20 2.50 48.41
CA GLU A 656 29.60 2.42 49.82
C GLU A 656 30.85 3.27 50.13
N ARG A 657 31.87 3.24 49.27
CA ARG A 657 33.11 4.02 49.45
C ARG A 657 32.91 5.52 49.27
N GLU A 658 31.98 5.92 48.41
CA GLU A 658 31.70 7.32 48.08
C GLU A 658 30.51 7.88 48.88
N GLY A 659 30.01 7.17 49.90
CA GLY A 659 28.94 7.65 50.78
C GLY A 659 27.56 7.74 50.10
N ILE A 660 27.34 6.99 49.02
CA ILE A 660 26.08 7.00 48.27
C ILE A 660 25.15 5.94 48.84
N SER A 661 24.03 6.40 49.41
CA SER A 661 22.99 5.55 49.97
C SER A 661 21.83 5.32 49.00
N PHE A 662 21.20 4.16 49.10
CA PHE A 662 19.99 3.82 48.35
C PHE A 662 18.77 3.90 49.27
N ARG A 663 17.69 4.49 48.77
CA ARG A 663 16.39 4.54 49.46
C ARG A 663 15.27 4.25 48.49
N MET A 664 14.46 3.23 48.79
CA MET A 664 13.21 2.97 48.09
C MET A 664 12.09 3.70 48.83
N SER A 665 11.28 4.48 48.10
CA SER A 665 10.25 5.35 48.68
C SER A 665 9.07 5.55 47.72
N ASN A 666 8.09 6.34 48.14
CA ASN A 666 7.00 6.84 47.31
C ASN A 666 7.18 8.35 47.12
N LEU A 667 7.31 8.81 45.87
CA LEU A 667 7.73 10.19 45.59
C LEU A 667 6.73 11.25 46.08
N ASN A 668 5.45 10.90 46.19
CA ASN A 668 4.41 11.76 46.73
C ASN A 668 4.54 12.02 48.24
N GLU A 669 5.23 11.16 48.98
CA GLU A 669 5.48 11.26 50.43
C GLU A 669 6.85 11.86 50.74
N GLU A 670 7.69 12.07 49.73
CA GLU A 670 9.01 12.67 49.89
C GLU A 670 8.97 14.15 50.23
N SER A 671 10.05 14.63 50.86
CA SER A 671 10.20 16.05 51.16
C SER A 671 10.20 16.90 49.88
N TRP A 672 9.74 18.15 50.01
CA TRP A 672 9.78 19.12 48.90
C TRP A 672 11.18 19.29 48.30
N ALA A 673 12.23 19.20 49.13
CA ALA A 673 13.62 19.30 48.67
C ALA A 673 14.01 18.14 47.73
N VAL A 674 13.60 16.91 48.05
CA VAL A 674 13.83 15.74 47.20
C VAL A 674 13.02 15.86 45.90
N LEU A 675 11.75 16.23 45.99
CA LEU A 675 10.90 16.41 44.80
C LEU A 675 11.44 17.51 43.87
N ALA A 676 11.93 18.62 44.41
CA ALA A 676 12.55 19.70 43.65
C ALA A 676 13.82 19.22 42.93
N GLN A 677 14.66 18.43 43.59
CA GLN A 677 15.85 17.82 42.97
C GLN A 677 15.48 16.81 41.88
N VAL A 678 14.44 15.98 42.08
CA VAL A 678 13.94 15.04 41.05
C VAL A 678 13.45 15.81 39.81
N ARG A 679 12.67 16.87 40.01
CA ARG A 679 12.20 17.74 38.91
C ARG A 679 13.37 18.39 38.19
N ALA A 680 14.36 18.93 38.91
CA ALA A 680 15.54 19.52 38.32
C ALA A 680 16.37 18.52 37.49
N ILE A 681 16.52 17.28 37.98
CA ILE A 681 17.20 16.19 37.24
C ILE A 681 16.41 15.84 35.96
N SER A 682 15.07 15.82 36.04
CA SER A 682 14.22 15.54 34.88
C SER A 682 14.25 16.68 33.86
N GLU A 683 14.14 17.94 34.31
CA GLU A 683 14.20 19.14 33.47
C GLU A 683 15.55 19.28 32.77
N GLY A 684 16.67 19.05 33.48
CA GLY A 684 18.01 19.05 32.87
C GLY A 684 18.13 18.01 31.76
N TRP A 685 17.50 16.84 31.92
CA TRP A 685 17.48 15.81 30.89
C TRP A 685 16.63 16.18 29.65
N VAL A 686 15.55 16.95 29.84
CA VAL A 686 14.66 17.42 28.75
C VAL A 686 15.23 18.65 28.06
N GLY A 687 15.79 19.60 28.80
CA GLY A 687 16.31 20.88 28.30
C GLY A 687 17.50 20.76 27.34
N ASP A 688 18.31 19.71 27.48
CA ASP A 688 19.44 19.42 26.58
C ASP A 688 19.02 18.74 25.27
N LYS A 689 17.73 18.42 25.09
CA LYS A 689 17.21 17.67 23.94
C LYS A 689 16.24 18.50 23.10
N ALA A 690 16.31 18.31 21.78
CA ALA A 690 15.44 19.00 20.81
C ALA A 690 13.98 18.47 20.76
N LEU A 691 13.59 17.56 21.67
CA LEU A 691 12.24 16.97 21.71
C LEU A 691 11.55 17.29 23.05
N PRO A 692 10.24 17.60 23.03
CA PRO A 692 9.46 17.77 24.25
C PRO A 692 9.30 16.44 25.00
N GLU A 693 8.72 16.48 26.21
CA GLU A 693 8.39 15.27 26.97
C GLU A 693 7.57 14.29 26.10
N MET A 694 8.01 13.03 26.13
CA MET A 694 7.38 11.93 25.40
C MET A 694 6.31 11.28 26.26
N GLY A 695 5.35 10.59 25.63
CA GLY A 695 4.24 9.93 26.30
C GLY A 695 3.94 8.54 25.76
N PHE A 696 2.71 8.08 25.99
CA PHE A 696 2.12 6.79 25.57
C PHE A 696 2.64 5.56 26.31
N THR A 697 3.93 5.23 26.21
CA THR A 697 4.55 4.12 26.99
C THR A 697 5.76 4.60 27.81
N LEU A 698 5.92 5.91 27.93
CA LEU A 698 7.01 6.57 28.64
C LEU A 698 6.39 7.58 29.61
N GLY A 699 6.63 7.41 30.91
CA GLY A 699 6.15 8.30 31.96
C GLY A 699 7.13 9.42 32.30
N GLY A 700 6.60 10.44 32.95
CA GLY A 700 7.34 11.56 33.50
C GLY A 700 7.34 11.56 35.03
N VAL A 701 7.66 12.71 35.61
CA VAL A 701 7.63 12.90 37.07
C VAL A 701 6.19 12.85 37.61
N ASP A 702 5.21 13.25 36.80
CA ASP A 702 3.80 13.23 37.19
C ASP A 702 3.28 11.79 37.38
N GLU A 703 3.67 10.85 36.51
CA GLU A 703 3.37 9.43 36.67
C GLU A 703 4.13 8.82 37.87
N ALA A 704 5.34 9.29 38.16
CA ALA A 704 6.11 8.86 39.34
C ALA A 704 5.54 9.33 40.68
N LEU A 705 4.61 10.30 40.68
CA LEU A 705 3.90 10.79 41.86
C LEU A 705 2.66 9.93 42.22
N ASP A 706 2.33 8.90 41.45
CA ASP A 706 1.27 7.96 41.80
C ASP A 706 1.60 7.24 43.13
N PRO A 707 0.68 7.19 44.11
CA PRO A 707 0.92 6.53 45.40
C PRO A 707 1.32 5.06 45.32
N ASN A 708 0.98 4.35 44.24
CA ASN A 708 1.33 2.95 44.05
C ASN A 708 2.67 2.75 43.34
N VAL A 709 3.26 3.83 42.82
CA VAL A 709 4.56 3.81 42.13
C VAL A 709 5.68 3.97 43.15
N ARG A 710 6.66 3.08 43.08
CA ARG A 710 7.84 3.09 43.95
C ARG A 710 8.99 3.78 43.24
N VAL A 711 9.76 4.56 43.98
CA VAL A 711 10.88 5.34 43.46
C VAL A 711 12.16 4.99 44.21
N GLY A 712 13.18 4.55 43.47
CA GLY A 712 14.52 4.33 43.98
C GLY A 712 15.34 5.61 43.86
N ILE A 713 15.91 6.07 44.97
CA ILE A 713 16.68 7.31 45.04
C ILE A 713 18.10 7.00 45.52
N ALA A 714 19.09 7.58 44.85
CA ALA A 714 20.50 7.55 45.26
C ALA A 714 20.89 8.93 45.81
N ILE A 715 21.24 8.98 47.09
CA ILE A 715 21.48 10.23 47.84
C ILE A 715 22.76 10.11 48.66
N ASP A 716 23.56 11.19 48.69
CA ASP A 716 24.75 11.29 49.53
C ASP A 716 24.45 11.81 50.95
N GLU A 717 25.48 11.88 51.79
CA GLU A 717 25.38 12.38 53.17
C GLU A 717 24.97 13.86 53.25
N ASP A 718 25.24 14.65 52.21
CA ASP A 718 24.88 16.07 52.12
C ASP A 718 23.42 16.28 51.66
N GLY A 719 22.69 15.20 51.35
CA GLY A 719 21.31 15.24 50.87
C GLY A 719 21.16 15.57 49.38
N SER A 720 22.24 15.47 48.61
CA SER A 720 22.24 15.65 47.16
C SER A 720 21.84 14.35 46.45
N LEU A 721 20.86 14.46 45.55
CA LEU A 721 20.44 13.36 44.70
C LEU A 721 21.41 13.18 43.53
N HIS A 722 21.80 11.93 43.28
CA HIS A 722 22.63 11.55 42.14
C HIS A 722 21.82 10.88 41.02
N GLY A 723 20.67 10.28 41.34
CA GLY A 723 19.80 9.65 40.36
C GLY A 723 18.51 9.14 40.97
N VAL A 724 17.56 8.82 40.08
CA VAL A 724 16.21 8.39 40.42
C VAL A 724 15.70 7.37 39.41
N THR A 725 15.01 6.34 39.89
CA THR A 725 14.25 5.36 39.09
C THR A 725 12.80 5.28 39.57
N SER A 726 11.82 5.18 38.67
CA SER A 726 10.43 4.87 39.04
C SER A 726 10.04 3.46 38.57
N TRP A 727 9.24 2.79 39.39
CA TRP A 727 8.83 1.41 39.22
C TRP A 727 7.32 1.28 39.36
N LEU A 728 6.68 0.87 38.27
CA LEU A 728 5.23 0.64 38.19
C LEU A 728 4.90 -0.76 38.70
N PRO A 729 3.85 -0.92 39.53
CA PRO A 729 3.45 -2.24 40.03
C PRO A 729 2.84 -3.09 38.91
N VAL A 730 3.17 -4.38 38.90
CA VAL A 730 2.53 -5.38 38.04
C VAL A 730 1.73 -6.33 38.93
N TYR A 731 0.40 -6.21 38.89
CA TYR A 731 -0.49 -7.01 39.71
C TYR A 731 -0.73 -8.40 39.12
N GLY A 732 -0.68 -9.41 39.99
CA GLY A 732 -1.34 -10.70 39.78
C GLY A 732 -2.80 -10.66 40.23
N ARG A 733 -3.52 -11.77 40.07
CA ARG A 733 -4.89 -11.89 40.59
C ARG A 733 -4.92 -11.75 42.11
N GLY A 734 -6.00 -11.15 42.61
CA GLY A 734 -6.23 -10.99 44.05
C GLY A 734 -5.43 -9.86 44.69
N GLY A 735 -4.92 -8.92 43.88
CA GLY A 735 -4.27 -7.69 44.33
C GLY A 735 -2.85 -7.81 44.85
N VAL A 736 -2.20 -8.95 44.62
CA VAL A 736 -0.79 -9.15 44.98
C VAL A 736 0.09 -8.57 43.87
N VAL A 737 1.08 -7.76 44.24
CA VAL A 737 2.10 -7.27 43.30
C VAL A 737 3.04 -8.43 42.96
N ARG A 738 2.97 -8.87 41.70
CA ARG A 738 3.77 -9.98 41.17
C ARG A 738 5.15 -9.51 40.71
N GLY A 739 5.26 -8.29 40.24
CA GLY A 739 6.51 -7.72 39.73
C GLY A 739 6.47 -6.21 39.59
N TRP A 740 7.56 -5.64 39.12
CA TRP A 740 7.74 -4.19 38.98
C TRP A 740 8.32 -3.85 37.61
N THR A 741 7.76 -2.85 36.92
CA THR A 741 8.25 -2.38 35.61
C THR A 741 8.93 -1.02 35.75
N LEU A 742 10.18 -0.92 35.29
CA LEU A 742 10.91 0.34 35.22
C LEU A 742 10.25 1.30 34.23
N ASP A 743 9.97 2.52 34.66
CA ASP A 743 9.39 3.56 33.80
C ASP A 743 10.38 4.73 33.61
N LEU A 744 10.72 5.41 34.71
CA LEU A 744 11.67 6.52 34.72
C LEU A 744 13.05 6.02 35.15
N MET A 745 14.09 6.50 34.47
CA MET A 745 15.48 6.30 34.86
C MET A 745 16.29 7.56 34.51
N ARG A 746 16.63 8.37 35.52
CA ARG A 746 17.31 9.67 35.33
C ARG A 746 18.49 9.85 36.28
N ARG A 747 19.60 10.41 35.79
CA ARG A 747 20.82 10.70 36.58
C ARG A 747 21.12 12.18 36.55
N ARG A 748 21.69 12.68 37.63
CA ARG A 748 22.25 14.02 37.70
C ARG A 748 23.54 14.10 36.89
N GLU A 749 23.73 15.18 36.14
CA GLU A 749 25.00 15.45 35.48
C GLU A 749 26.09 15.77 36.52
N GLY A 750 27.29 15.21 36.34
CA GLY A 750 28.38 15.32 37.31
C GLY A 750 28.19 14.52 38.62
N GLY A 751 27.10 13.74 38.75
CA GLY A 751 26.84 12.91 39.91
C GLY A 751 27.63 11.58 39.96
N PHE A 752 27.28 10.72 40.91
CA PHE A 752 27.86 9.39 41.09
C PHE A 752 27.82 8.58 39.78
N LYS A 753 29.00 8.22 39.25
CA LYS A 753 29.11 7.71 37.87
C LYS A 753 28.27 6.45 37.59
N PRO A 754 28.33 5.37 38.39
CA PRO A 754 27.55 4.17 38.15
C PRO A 754 26.19 4.17 38.89
N VAL A 755 25.56 5.34 39.02
CA VAL A 755 24.29 5.50 39.76
C VAL A 755 23.16 4.64 39.19
N MET A 756 23.13 4.39 37.87
CA MET A 756 22.08 3.57 37.26
C MET A 756 22.23 2.10 37.57
N GLU A 757 23.46 1.57 37.44
CA GLU A 757 23.73 0.21 37.87
C GLU A 757 23.38 0.00 39.34
N PHE A 758 23.74 0.97 40.19
CA PHE A 758 23.44 0.96 41.62
C PHE A 758 21.94 1.00 41.91
N LEU A 759 21.18 1.94 41.33
CA LEU A 759 19.74 2.07 41.54
C LEU A 759 18.97 0.82 41.09
N LEU A 760 19.27 0.30 39.90
CA LEU A 760 18.55 -0.85 39.35
C LEU A 760 18.79 -2.12 40.16
N ILE A 761 20.04 -2.43 40.54
CA ILE A 761 20.32 -3.63 41.34
C ILE A 761 19.77 -3.50 42.76
N SER A 762 19.92 -2.33 43.40
CA SER A 762 19.40 -2.12 44.76
C SER A 762 17.87 -2.23 44.77
N SER A 763 17.19 -1.69 43.76
CA SER A 763 15.73 -1.86 43.60
C SER A 763 15.36 -3.33 43.43
N ALA A 764 16.05 -4.07 42.56
CA ALA A 764 15.79 -5.49 42.33
C ALA A 764 15.97 -6.33 43.61
N LEU A 765 17.00 -6.03 44.42
CA LEU A 765 17.21 -6.68 45.72
C LEU A 765 16.08 -6.36 46.70
N THR A 766 15.65 -5.09 46.79
CA THR A 766 14.49 -4.73 47.63
C THR A 766 13.22 -5.46 47.20
N PHE A 767 12.93 -5.53 45.90
CA PHE A 767 11.74 -6.23 45.41
C PHE A 767 11.84 -7.75 45.62
N LYS A 768 13.04 -8.33 45.56
CA LYS A 768 13.28 -9.73 45.91
C LYS A 768 12.95 -9.99 47.38
N ASP A 769 13.39 -9.11 48.28
CA ASP A 769 13.12 -9.22 49.72
C ASP A 769 11.63 -9.02 50.04
N GLU A 770 10.93 -8.20 49.24
CA GLU A 770 9.46 -8.02 49.29
C GLU A 770 8.67 -9.20 48.66
N GLY A 771 9.36 -10.18 48.05
CA GLY A 771 8.74 -11.40 47.50
C GLY A 771 8.22 -11.27 46.07
N ALA A 772 8.63 -10.25 45.31
CA ALA A 772 8.26 -10.12 43.90
C ALA A 772 8.92 -11.21 43.04
N GLU A 773 8.22 -11.66 42.00
CA GLU A 773 8.70 -12.71 41.09
C GLU A 773 9.68 -12.16 40.05
N PHE A 774 9.49 -10.93 39.58
CA PHE A 774 10.32 -10.34 38.54
C PHE A 774 10.41 -8.81 38.61
N ALA A 775 11.45 -8.26 37.99
CA ALA A 775 11.56 -6.84 37.69
C ALA A 775 11.79 -6.65 36.18
N SER A 776 10.86 -5.97 35.49
CA SER A 776 11.02 -5.58 34.09
C SER A 776 11.83 -4.29 34.01
N LEU A 777 12.88 -4.30 33.21
CA LEU A 777 13.66 -3.11 32.84
C LEU A 777 13.03 -2.34 31.68
N SER A 778 11.78 -2.66 31.30
CA SER A 778 11.01 -2.12 30.18
C SER A 778 11.48 -2.52 28.78
N GLY A 779 10.57 -2.32 27.83
CA GLY A 779 10.75 -2.60 26.41
C GLY A 779 11.91 -1.84 25.78
N SER A 780 12.77 -2.56 25.07
CA SER A 780 13.76 -1.99 24.16
C SER A 780 13.32 -2.29 22.72
N PRO A 781 13.23 -1.30 21.82
CA PRO A 781 12.94 -1.54 20.42
C PRO A 781 13.97 -2.49 19.83
N LEU A 782 13.50 -3.47 19.05
CA LEU A 782 14.38 -4.43 18.42
C LEU A 782 14.96 -3.87 17.13
N ALA A 783 16.29 -3.76 17.10
CA ALA A 783 17.04 -3.78 15.86
C ALA A 783 17.17 -5.25 15.42
N HIS A 784 16.25 -5.70 14.56
CA HIS A 784 16.40 -6.92 13.75
C HIS A 784 16.51 -8.26 14.51
N SER A 785 15.36 -8.85 14.87
CA SER A 785 15.26 -10.31 15.05
C SER A 785 13.82 -10.78 14.91
N GLY A 786 13.55 -11.67 13.94
CA GLY A 786 12.26 -12.34 13.81
C GLY A 786 11.89 -12.67 12.36
N THR A 787 12.06 -13.94 11.97
CA THR A 787 11.72 -14.52 10.66
C THR A 787 10.23 -14.35 10.32
N GLY A 788 9.89 -13.31 9.56
CA GLY A 788 8.51 -13.02 9.18
C GLY A 788 8.40 -11.91 8.15
N ASN A 789 8.54 -12.29 6.88
CA ASN A 789 8.24 -11.59 5.63
C ASN A 789 7.45 -10.24 5.69
N VAL A 790 8.01 -9.11 6.17
CA VAL A 790 7.38 -7.77 6.03
C VAL A 790 8.39 -6.60 6.03
N GLY A 791 9.16 -6.38 4.95
CA GLY A 791 10.09 -5.24 4.83
C GLY A 791 9.47 -3.84 4.64
N LYS A 792 8.16 -3.66 4.88
CA LYS A 792 7.49 -2.34 4.81
C LYS A 792 7.48 -1.60 6.15
N PHE A 793 7.46 -2.34 7.25
CA PHE A 793 7.53 -1.75 8.59
C PHE A 793 8.99 -1.54 9.03
N GLU A 794 9.95 -2.28 8.46
CA GLU A 794 11.40 -2.09 8.71
C GLU A 794 11.83 -0.65 8.46
N GLY A 795 11.56 -0.06 7.30
CA GLY A 795 11.96 1.33 7.03
C GLY A 795 11.29 2.39 7.93
N LEU A 796 10.21 2.03 8.62
CA LEU A 796 9.61 2.89 9.65
C LEU A 796 10.14 2.54 11.05
N LEU A 797 10.33 1.27 11.39
CA LEU A 797 11.02 0.87 12.61
C LEU A 797 12.41 1.48 12.62
N ASP A 798 13.11 1.51 11.49
CA ASP A 798 14.36 2.25 11.29
C ASP A 798 14.15 3.76 11.41
N ALA A 799 13.03 4.31 10.95
CA ALA A 799 12.73 5.73 11.12
C ALA A 799 12.34 6.09 12.56
N MET A 800 11.68 5.20 13.32
CA MET A 800 11.31 5.35 14.72
C MET A 800 12.53 5.10 15.60
N SER A 801 13.30 4.05 15.31
CA SER A 801 14.61 3.77 15.89
C SER A 801 15.54 4.94 15.65
N GLY A 802 15.74 5.40 14.41
CA GLY A 802 16.57 6.57 14.10
C GLY A 802 16.01 7.91 14.61
N MET A 803 14.68 8.04 14.77
CA MET A 803 14.06 9.22 15.41
C MET A 803 14.32 9.24 16.91
N LEU A 804 14.30 8.08 17.56
CA LEU A 804 14.43 7.98 19.01
C LEU A 804 15.87 7.64 19.46
N GLU A 805 16.75 7.15 18.57
CA GLU A 805 18.14 6.77 18.85
C GLU A 805 19.00 7.94 19.35
N PRO A 806 18.92 9.17 18.79
CA PRO A 806 19.60 10.33 19.37
C PRO A 806 19.13 10.69 20.79
N PHE A 807 17.95 10.24 21.19
CA PHE A 807 17.30 10.63 22.45
C PHE A 807 17.29 9.52 23.49
N TYR A 808 17.31 8.26 23.07
CA TYR A 808 17.24 7.06 23.92
C TYR A 808 18.46 6.15 23.82
N GLY A 809 19.26 6.25 22.75
CA GLY A 809 20.44 5.41 22.53
C GLY A 809 20.12 3.92 22.65
N PHE A 810 19.13 3.41 21.92
CA PHE A 810 18.57 2.07 22.14
C PHE A 810 19.57 0.94 22.16
N GLN A 811 20.57 0.96 21.27
CA GLN A 811 21.61 -0.06 21.26
C GLN A 811 22.48 0.00 22.52
N SER A 812 22.77 1.21 23.00
CA SER A 812 23.50 1.42 24.25
C SER A 812 22.66 1.02 25.48
N LEU A 813 21.35 1.27 25.44
CA LEU A 813 20.42 0.91 26.50
C LEU A 813 20.19 -0.60 26.58
N HIS A 814 20.01 -1.27 25.44
CA HIS A 814 19.92 -2.72 25.35
C HIS A 814 21.20 -3.39 25.89
N THR A 815 22.36 -2.91 25.43
CA THR A 815 23.67 -3.39 25.92
C THR A 815 23.84 -3.14 27.43
N PHE A 816 23.34 -2.01 27.93
CA PHE A 816 23.34 -1.68 29.35
C PHE A 816 22.47 -2.64 30.16
N LYS A 817 21.22 -2.92 29.72
CA LYS A 817 20.29 -3.83 30.41
C LYS A 817 20.77 -5.28 30.40
N ALA A 818 21.53 -5.70 29.38
CA ALA A 818 22.14 -7.03 29.31
C ALA A 818 23.10 -7.35 30.48
N LYS A 819 23.60 -6.33 31.21
CA LYS A 819 24.46 -6.51 32.39
C LYS A 819 23.76 -7.23 33.56
N PHE A 820 22.43 -7.26 33.57
CA PHE A 820 21.61 -7.81 34.65
C PHE A 820 21.17 -9.27 34.42
N ALA A 821 21.81 -9.96 33.46
CA ALA A 821 21.47 -11.32 33.04
C ALA A 821 19.95 -11.57 32.82
N PRO A 822 19.27 -10.74 32.00
CA PRO A 822 17.83 -10.80 31.86
C PRO A 822 17.36 -11.91 30.91
N ARG A 823 16.09 -12.29 31.06
CA ARG A 823 15.29 -13.00 30.07
C ARG A 823 14.56 -12.01 29.18
N TYR A 824 14.50 -12.28 27.87
CA TYR A 824 13.81 -11.41 26.90
C TYR A 824 12.41 -11.95 26.59
N GLU A 825 11.41 -11.08 26.64
CA GLU A 825 10.04 -11.39 26.22
C GLU A 825 9.64 -10.57 24.98
N PRO A 826 9.20 -11.21 23.88
CA PRO A 826 8.85 -10.50 22.67
C PRO A 826 7.52 -9.76 22.81
N MET A 827 7.50 -8.51 22.34
CA MET A 827 6.29 -7.69 22.28
C MET A 827 5.91 -7.42 20.82
N TYR A 828 4.62 -7.49 20.54
CA TYR A 828 4.08 -7.45 19.18
C TYR A 828 3.20 -6.22 18.95
N LEU A 829 3.17 -5.75 17.70
CA LEU A 829 2.14 -4.89 17.16
C LEU A 829 1.17 -5.76 16.36
N LEU A 830 -0.08 -5.80 16.81
CA LEU A 830 -1.18 -6.43 16.09
C LEU A 830 -1.91 -5.41 15.23
N TYR A 831 -2.12 -5.78 13.97
CA TYR A 831 -2.80 -4.94 12.99
C TYR A 831 -3.54 -5.81 11.98
N ARG A 832 -4.55 -5.23 11.32
CA ARG A 832 -5.36 -5.97 10.34
C ARG A 832 -4.60 -6.25 9.04
N ASP A 833 -4.00 -5.21 8.48
CA ASP A 833 -3.38 -5.24 7.16
C ASP A 833 -2.20 -4.29 7.03
N GLU A 834 -1.24 -4.65 6.18
CA GLU A 834 -0.07 -3.83 5.86
C GLU A 834 -0.41 -2.43 5.33
N ALA A 835 -1.56 -2.23 4.67
CA ALA A 835 -1.97 -0.91 4.20
C ALA A 835 -2.40 0.02 5.34
N ASP A 836 -2.64 -0.51 6.55
CA ASP A 836 -2.91 0.29 7.75
C ASP A 836 -1.61 0.78 8.40
N LEU A 837 -0.48 0.10 8.16
CA LEU A 837 0.81 0.42 8.78
C LEU A 837 1.19 1.90 8.63
N PRO A 838 1.17 2.54 7.43
CA PRO A 838 1.57 3.95 7.32
C PRO A 838 0.75 4.89 8.20
N ARG A 839 -0.52 4.55 8.43
CA ARG A 839 -1.40 5.34 9.29
C ARG A 839 -1.13 5.06 10.76
N ILE A 840 -0.94 3.79 11.12
CA ILE A 840 -0.54 3.33 12.46
C ILE A 840 0.77 4.02 12.86
N SER A 841 1.74 4.11 11.95
CA SER A 841 2.98 4.85 12.11
C SER A 841 2.77 6.29 12.57
N ILE A 842 1.96 7.05 11.83
CA ILE A 842 1.68 8.46 12.14
C ILE A 842 0.91 8.56 13.46
N GLY A 843 0.06 7.57 13.75
CA GLY A 843 -0.60 7.45 15.05
C GLY A 843 0.40 7.30 16.18
N LEU A 844 1.32 6.33 16.09
CA LEU A 844 2.32 6.03 17.10
C LEU A 844 3.25 7.22 17.35
N ILE A 845 3.76 7.85 16.29
CA ILE A 845 4.63 9.04 16.43
C ILE A 845 3.91 10.16 17.20
N ARG A 846 2.62 10.39 16.91
CA ARG A 846 1.83 11.39 17.64
C ARG A 846 1.48 10.97 19.07
N ALA A 847 1.40 9.68 19.35
CA ALA A 847 1.21 9.18 20.70
C ALA A 847 2.47 9.38 21.56
N PHE A 848 3.64 9.09 20.99
CA PHE A 848 4.93 9.28 21.66
C PHE A 848 5.32 10.74 21.81
N VAL A 849 4.95 11.61 20.86
CA VAL A 849 5.31 13.05 20.90
C VAL A 849 4.04 13.91 20.74
N PRO A 850 3.17 13.96 21.76
CA PRO A 850 1.84 14.57 21.65
C PRO A 850 1.87 16.09 21.48
N SER A 851 2.92 16.75 21.98
CA SER A 851 3.12 18.21 21.95
C SER A 851 3.85 18.71 20.70
N ALA A 852 4.42 17.83 19.86
CA ALA A 852 5.15 18.24 18.67
C ALA A 852 4.23 18.78 17.56
N SER A 853 4.63 19.90 16.97
CA SER A 853 3.95 20.46 15.80
C SER A 853 4.16 19.58 14.56
N THR A 854 3.26 19.71 13.58
CA THR A 854 3.38 18.95 12.32
C THR A 854 4.65 19.34 11.54
N ALA A 855 5.12 20.57 11.67
CA ALA A 855 6.36 21.04 11.05
C ALA A 855 7.61 20.40 11.69
N GLU A 856 7.63 20.24 13.01
CA GLU A 856 8.71 19.55 13.74
C GLU A 856 8.77 18.08 13.38
N LEU A 857 7.63 17.39 13.33
CA LEU A 857 7.57 15.98 12.89
C LEU A 857 8.11 15.79 11.47
N VAL A 858 7.85 16.73 10.56
CA VAL A 858 8.40 16.70 9.19
C VAL A 858 9.90 16.96 9.19
N ARG A 859 10.40 17.90 10.01
CA ARG A 859 11.85 18.15 10.15
C ARG A 859 12.58 16.94 10.71
N LEU A 860 12.02 16.28 11.72
CA LEU A 860 12.54 15.06 12.33
C LEU A 860 12.59 13.89 11.33
N GLY A 861 11.54 13.73 10.53
CA GLY A 861 11.51 12.72 9.45
C GLY A 861 12.47 13.01 8.29
N LEU A 862 12.90 14.27 8.11
CA LEU A 862 13.88 14.67 7.10
C LEU A 862 15.33 14.57 7.61
N SER A 863 15.57 14.70 8.93
CA SER A 863 16.90 14.58 9.53
C SER A 863 17.38 13.14 9.70
N SER A 864 16.47 12.18 9.95
CA SER A 864 16.81 10.75 10.01
C SER A 864 17.31 10.18 8.68
N GLY A 865 16.99 10.82 7.55
CA GLY A 865 17.53 10.45 6.23
C GLY A 865 18.96 10.91 5.94
N ARG A 866 19.61 11.63 6.87
CA ARG A 866 20.97 12.18 6.69
C ARG A 866 22.06 11.50 7.51
N SER A 867 21.75 10.69 8.53
CA SER A 867 22.78 10.05 9.37
C SER A 867 23.45 8.82 8.73
N ASP A 868 22.86 8.21 7.70
CA ASP A 868 23.43 7.05 6.99
C ASP A 868 24.48 7.43 5.90
N ARG A 869 25.14 8.59 6.03
CA ARG A 869 26.22 9.01 5.11
C ARG A 869 27.49 9.45 5.86
N GLY A 870 27.82 8.75 6.94
CA GLY A 870 29.12 8.80 7.61
C GLY A 870 29.92 7.57 7.27
#